data_AF-A0A7N6BBQ5-F1
#
_entry.id   AF-A0A7N6BBQ5-F1
#
_cell.length_a   1.000
_cell.length_b   1.000
_cell.length_c   1.000
_cell.angle_alpha   90.00
_cell.angle_beta   90.00
_cell.angle_gamma   90.00
#
_symmetry.space_group_name_H-M   'P 1'
#
loop_
_entity.id
_entity.type
_entity.pdbx_description
1 polymer ?
#
loop_
_entity_poly.entity_id
_entity_poly.type
_entity_poly.pdbx_seq_one_letter_code
_entity_poly.pdbx_strand_id
1 'polypeptide(L)'
;KKDGEEENPLESSTSLELEFVDDPNFKNKVNYSSSAVQIPTDIYKGSPVILNELNWTQALERVFIENRREDSSLRWQVFGSATGVTRYYPATPWRAPNKIDLYDVRRRPWSGSVSGLTLKLMKTSVVEMLDTLSDDDYVNVARFNEKADAVVPCFRTLVQANVRNKKIFKEAVMHMQAKGTTDYKSGFTFAFEQLLNSSAPRANCNKMIMMFTDGGEDRAQEIFEKYNWPNKTVRVFTFSVGQHNYDVTPLQWIACANKGYYFEIPSIGAIRINTQEYLDVLGRPMVLAGPRAKQVQWTNVYQDALGLGLVITGTMPVFNLTADSASSQNQLILGVMGVDIAISEIKKKTPTYRLGANGYTFAIDPNGYVLLHPNLRPKIINFREPVTLDFLDAELEDSNKEEVRTTSRYIDEALRTYTWTPPLFTHNSPLPCPLLFPDNLPLSVADFESLLPNSFESEGHVFIAPREYCNDLELSYNNTEFLLNFIALMEKVTPDSKQCDNLLLHNLILDTGIIRQLVEKVWKNKDLNTYGFLAVFAATDGGITRVFPNKAAETWEEDPEPFNASYYRRSLDNKGYIFRDELLNPENDTIGILVSTAVEITIGGKTIKPAVVGVKLDLEAWTDKFKILASNHTDNRQGSNTCGPNRACEMDCEANSDDLLCYLMDDGGFLIMSNQKDDWNKVGMFFGDVDPFLMYALYNNSFYNRKQSFDYQSVCERMQNSEAGAAPRGVFVPTIADFVNLAWWTSAAAWYSTHPNINSNEVDAEGMDSKERSCVMIQTQYYLSNLSSSYNILQDCGNCSRLIHAKRINNTNLLFVVAEKVPCSTCEIEKLSQEEEEFKEDNPCEEMAVARYRKGPSTCFDNNIAVRVSDTISTMQLIK
;
A
#
# COMPACT_ATOMS: atom_id res chain seq x y z
N LYS A 1 39.99 -65.19 -10.20
CA LYS A 1 38.65 -65.04 -9.60
C LYS A 1 37.95 -63.96 -10.40
N LYS A 2 36.77 -64.27 -10.94
CA LYS A 2 35.91 -63.32 -11.65
C LYS A 2 35.26 -62.44 -10.60
N ASP A 3 35.52 -61.15 -10.64
CA ASP A 3 34.68 -60.16 -9.95
C ASP A 3 33.94 -59.40 -11.06
N GLY A 4 32.62 -59.51 -11.01
CA GLY A 4 31.71 -58.87 -11.95
C GLY A 4 31.59 -57.38 -11.67
N GLU A 5 31.56 -56.61 -12.75
CA GLU A 5 31.00 -55.27 -12.75
C GLU A 5 29.48 -55.40 -12.55
N GLU A 6 29.00 -55.04 -11.37
CA GLU A 6 27.61 -54.63 -11.20
C GLU A 6 27.49 -53.19 -11.69
N GLU A 7 26.88 -53.04 -12.87
CA GLU A 7 26.36 -51.77 -13.38
C GLU A 7 25.35 -51.21 -12.38
N ASN A 8 25.58 -49.99 -11.87
CA ASN A 8 24.56 -49.19 -11.22
C ASN A 8 23.51 -48.74 -12.27
N PRO A 9 22.23 -49.14 -12.17
CA PRO A 9 21.21 -48.69 -13.11
C PRO A 9 20.67 -47.31 -12.69
N LEU A 10 20.60 -46.41 -13.67
CA LEU A 10 19.72 -45.23 -13.75
C LEU A 10 20.06 -43.99 -12.89
N GLU A 11 21.04 -43.21 -13.34
CA GLU A 11 20.81 -41.77 -13.55
C GLU A 11 20.31 -41.58 -14.99
N SER A 12 19.04 -41.88 -15.23
CA SER A 12 18.33 -41.42 -16.42
C SER A 12 17.07 -40.68 -16.01
N SER A 13 17.22 -39.60 -15.24
CA SER A 13 16.21 -38.55 -15.27
C SER A 13 16.49 -37.71 -16.50
N THR A 14 15.86 -38.05 -17.63
CA THR A 14 15.65 -37.09 -18.71
C THR A 14 15.03 -35.84 -18.07
N SER A 15 15.81 -34.78 -17.91
CA SER A 15 15.27 -33.48 -17.56
C SER A 15 14.31 -33.11 -18.69
N LEU A 16 13.00 -33.13 -18.42
CA LEU A 16 12.02 -32.65 -19.38
C LEU A 16 12.34 -31.18 -19.65
N GLU A 17 12.79 -30.88 -20.86
CA GLU A 17 12.97 -29.50 -21.30
C GLU A 17 11.59 -28.92 -21.57
N LEU A 18 11.12 -28.06 -20.66
CA LEU A 18 9.84 -27.39 -20.78
C LEU A 18 10.02 -26.08 -21.56
N GLU A 19 9.23 -25.91 -22.62
CA GLU A 19 9.14 -24.64 -23.32
C GLU A 19 8.26 -23.67 -22.52
N PHE A 20 8.80 -22.50 -22.17
CA PHE A 20 8.02 -21.46 -21.50
C PHE A 20 7.73 -20.32 -22.48
N VAL A 21 6.49 -19.87 -22.49
CA VAL A 21 5.99 -18.77 -23.32
C VAL A 21 5.74 -17.56 -22.43
N ASP A 22 6.17 -16.38 -22.88
CA ASP A 22 5.86 -15.12 -22.20
C ASP A 22 4.34 -14.85 -22.26
N ASP A 23 3.69 -14.70 -21.11
CA ASP A 23 2.26 -14.36 -21.03
C ASP A 23 2.04 -13.06 -20.22
N PRO A 24 1.53 -11.99 -20.87
CA PRO A 24 1.25 -10.71 -20.21
C PRO A 24 0.28 -10.81 -19.02
N ASN A 25 -0.64 -11.79 -19.02
CA ASN A 25 -1.61 -11.98 -17.93
C ASN A 25 -0.95 -12.47 -16.65
N PHE A 26 0.21 -13.14 -16.78
CA PHE A 26 1.01 -13.67 -15.67
C PHE A 26 2.27 -12.85 -15.38
N LYS A 27 2.61 -11.90 -16.28
CA LYS A 27 3.84 -11.09 -16.24
C LYS A 27 5.12 -11.93 -16.12
N ASN A 28 5.06 -13.17 -16.58
CA ASN A 28 6.09 -14.18 -16.43
C ASN A 28 6.03 -15.19 -17.59
N LYS A 29 7.10 -15.98 -17.70
CA LYS A 29 7.22 -17.12 -18.61
C LYS A 29 6.49 -18.33 -18.04
N VAL A 30 5.50 -18.83 -18.75
CA VAL A 30 4.61 -19.91 -18.30
C VAL A 30 4.56 -21.07 -19.29
N ASN A 31 4.31 -22.26 -18.78
CA ASN A 31 4.09 -23.47 -19.55
C ASN A 31 2.69 -24.02 -19.25
N TYR A 32 1.89 -24.18 -20.30
CA TYR A 32 0.49 -24.62 -20.22
C TYR A 32 0.29 -26.13 -20.27
N SER A 33 1.33 -26.89 -20.59
CA SER A 33 1.29 -28.34 -20.72
C SER A 33 1.41 -29.05 -19.38
N SER A 34 2.07 -28.41 -18.41
CA SER A 34 2.36 -29.02 -17.10
C SER A 34 2.10 -28.06 -15.94
N SER A 35 1.97 -28.63 -14.74
CA SER A 35 1.96 -27.94 -13.46
C SER A 35 3.37 -27.92 -12.85
N ALA A 36 3.66 -26.89 -12.06
CA ALA A 36 4.90 -26.79 -11.30
C ALA A 36 4.67 -27.18 -9.85
N VAL A 37 5.73 -27.64 -9.18
CA VAL A 37 5.70 -27.99 -7.76
C VAL A 37 6.81 -27.26 -7.02
N GLN A 38 6.44 -26.54 -5.97
CA GLN A 38 7.34 -25.92 -5.01
C GLN A 38 7.41 -26.79 -3.75
N ILE A 39 8.64 -27.08 -3.32
CA ILE A 39 8.94 -27.80 -2.08
C ILE A 39 9.81 -26.86 -1.23
N PRO A 40 9.43 -26.59 0.03
CA PRO A 40 10.24 -25.79 0.94
C PRO A 40 11.66 -26.34 1.08
N THR A 41 12.65 -25.44 1.21
CA THR A 41 14.08 -25.82 1.17
C THR A 41 14.53 -26.75 2.30
N ASP A 42 13.85 -26.75 3.44
CA ASP A 42 14.11 -27.62 4.58
C ASP A 42 13.45 -29.00 4.48
N ILE A 43 12.57 -29.21 3.49
CA ILE A 43 11.87 -30.48 3.29
C ILE A 43 12.62 -31.30 2.25
N TYR A 44 13.00 -32.53 2.63
CA TYR A 44 13.70 -33.44 1.73
C TYR A 44 12.75 -34.01 0.65
N LYS A 45 12.99 -33.63 -0.62
CA LYS A 45 12.20 -34.06 -1.78
C LYS A 45 12.10 -35.58 -2.00
N GLY A 46 13.09 -36.35 -1.52
CA GLY A 46 13.11 -37.82 -1.64
C GLY A 46 12.39 -38.55 -0.51
N SER A 47 11.79 -37.83 0.44
CA SER A 47 11.01 -38.45 1.52
C SER A 47 9.83 -39.23 0.97
N PRO A 48 9.55 -40.47 1.43
CA PRO A 48 8.39 -41.25 0.98
C PRO A 48 7.06 -40.51 1.14
N VAL A 49 6.92 -39.68 2.18
CA VAL A 49 5.72 -38.86 2.41
C VAL A 49 5.54 -37.85 1.26
N ILE A 50 6.62 -37.17 0.88
CA ILE A 50 6.61 -36.18 -0.20
C ILE A 50 6.43 -36.85 -1.56
N LEU A 51 7.10 -37.96 -1.82
CA LEU A 51 6.95 -38.72 -3.07
C LEU A 51 5.50 -39.21 -3.26
N ASN A 52 4.85 -39.67 -2.20
CA ASN A 52 3.43 -40.05 -2.25
C ASN A 52 2.53 -38.85 -2.56
N GLU A 53 2.80 -37.69 -1.96
CA GLU A 53 2.09 -36.43 -2.26
C GLU A 53 2.25 -36.03 -3.73
N LEU A 54 3.47 -36.08 -4.26
CA LEU A 54 3.73 -35.78 -5.67
C LEU A 54 2.96 -36.71 -6.61
N ASN A 55 2.85 -38.00 -6.25
CA ASN A 55 2.18 -39.02 -7.03
C ASN A 55 0.67 -38.78 -7.11
N TRP A 56 -0.03 -38.63 -5.97
CA TRP A 56 -1.49 -38.48 -6.01
C TRP A 56 -1.91 -37.08 -6.49
N THR A 57 -1.15 -36.03 -6.18
CA THR A 57 -1.45 -34.67 -6.64
C THR A 57 -1.24 -34.47 -8.14
N GLN A 58 -0.56 -35.39 -8.83
CA GLN A 58 -0.39 -35.34 -10.28
C GLN A 58 -1.73 -35.35 -11.03
N ALA A 59 -2.75 -36.00 -10.47
CA ALA A 59 -4.09 -36.03 -11.06
C ALA A 59 -4.75 -34.64 -11.18
N LEU A 60 -4.32 -33.65 -10.36
CA LEU A 60 -4.85 -32.29 -10.40
C LEU A 60 -4.48 -31.53 -11.68
N GLU A 61 -3.37 -31.88 -12.33
CA GLU A 61 -2.88 -31.21 -13.54
C GLU A 61 -3.92 -31.21 -14.65
N ARG A 62 -4.58 -32.36 -14.86
CA ARG A 62 -5.66 -32.48 -15.84
C ARG A 62 -6.81 -31.53 -15.54
N VAL A 63 -7.21 -31.43 -14.27
CA VAL A 63 -8.31 -30.55 -13.82
C VAL A 63 -7.91 -29.09 -13.99
N PHE A 64 -6.67 -28.72 -13.65
CA PHE A 64 -6.18 -27.35 -13.84
C PHE A 64 -6.19 -26.91 -15.30
N ILE A 65 -5.82 -27.82 -16.22
CA ILE A 65 -5.88 -27.58 -17.66
C ILE A 65 -7.33 -27.46 -18.14
N GLU A 66 -8.23 -28.33 -17.66
CA GLU A 66 -9.66 -28.29 -18.00
C GLU A 66 -10.31 -26.96 -17.53
N ASN A 67 -10.07 -26.54 -16.29
CA ASN A 67 -10.58 -25.27 -15.75
C ASN A 67 -10.16 -24.07 -16.61
N ARG A 68 -8.90 -24.03 -17.04
CA ARG A 68 -8.39 -22.94 -17.89
C ARG A 68 -8.96 -22.99 -19.31
N ARG A 69 -9.23 -24.18 -19.83
CA ARG A 69 -9.89 -24.34 -21.14
C ARG A 69 -11.33 -23.82 -21.10
N GLU A 70 -12.00 -23.94 -19.96
CA GLU A 70 -13.32 -23.34 -19.73
C GLU A 70 -13.23 -21.83 -19.53
N ASP A 71 -12.25 -21.35 -18.76
CA ASP A 71 -12.02 -19.92 -18.50
C ASP A 71 -10.54 -19.54 -18.65
N SER A 72 -10.23 -18.87 -19.76
CA SER A 72 -8.88 -18.41 -20.07
C SER A 72 -8.42 -17.22 -19.22
N SER A 73 -9.33 -16.58 -18.47
CA SER A 73 -9.02 -15.49 -17.55
C SER A 73 -8.57 -15.97 -16.16
N LEU A 74 -8.60 -17.28 -15.89
CA LEU A 74 -8.10 -17.81 -14.62
C LEU A 74 -6.59 -17.53 -14.47
N ARG A 75 -6.23 -17.04 -13.27
CA ARG A 75 -4.83 -16.86 -12.85
C ARG A 75 -4.31 -18.13 -12.18
N TRP A 76 -3.44 -18.00 -11.18
CA TRP A 76 -2.83 -19.15 -10.52
C TRP A 76 -3.89 -20.04 -9.88
N GLN A 77 -3.82 -21.33 -10.22
CA GLN A 77 -4.56 -22.39 -9.53
C GLN A 77 -3.55 -23.14 -8.66
N VAL A 78 -3.81 -23.24 -7.36
CA VAL A 78 -2.84 -23.72 -6.37
C VAL A 78 -3.45 -24.80 -5.49
N PHE A 79 -2.68 -25.86 -5.24
CA PHE A 79 -2.87 -26.78 -4.12
C PHE A 79 -1.74 -26.61 -3.11
N GLY A 80 -2.08 -26.22 -1.89
CA GLY A 80 -1.16 -26.31 -0.75
C GLY A 80 -1.45 -27.58 0.05
N SER A 81 -0.54 -28.56 0.02
CA SER A 81 -0.65 -29.78 0.82
C SER A 81 -0.33 -29.51 2.30
N ALA A 82 -0.97 -30.25 3.20
CA ALA A 82 -0.64 -30.24 4.64
C ALA A 82 0.83 -30.65 4.90
N THR A 83 1.46 -31.35 3.96
CA THR A 83 2.87 -31.74 4.02
C THR A 83 3.85 -30.62 3.67
N GLY A 84 3.36 -29.46 3.21
CA GLY A 84 4.16 -28.32 2.78
C GLY A 84 4.46 -28.26 1.28
N VAL A 85 4.05 -29.26 0.50
CA VAL A 85 4.19 -29.27 -0.97
C VAL A 85 3.15 -28.36 -1.61
N THR A 86 3.58 -27.50 -2.52
CA THR A 86 2.70 -26.61 -3.29
C THR A 86 2.69 -27.00 -4.75
N ARG A 87 1.54 -27.33 -5.33
CA ARG A 87 1.41 -27.53 -6.78
C ARG A 87 0.62 -26.38 -7.39
N TYR A 88 1.13 -25.78 -8.46
CA TYR A 88 0.47 -24.65 -9.11
C TYR A 88 0.48 -24.74 -10.63
N TYR A 89 -0.52 -24.13 -11.25
CA TYR A 89 -0.71 -24.11 -12.70
C TYR A 89 -1.07 -22.70 -13.19
N PRO A 90 -0.55 -22.25 -14.36
CA PRO A 90 0.43 -22.91 -15.23
C PRO A 90 1.82 -23.08 -14.60
N ALA A 91 2.69 -23.91 -15.16
CA ALA A 91 4.05 -24.05 -14.65
C ALA A 91 4.87 -22.78 -14.96
N THR A 92 5.51 -22.20 -13.96
CA THR A 92 6.51 -21.13 -14.12
C THR A 92 7.72 -21.45 -13.24
N PRO A 93 8.95 -21.07 -13.66
CA PRO A 93 10.10 -21.11 -12.78
C PRO A 93 9.81 -20.29 -11.52
N TRP A 94 10.15 -20.86 -10.37
CA TRP A 94 9.96 -20.17 -9.09
C TRP A 94 10.92 -18.98 -9.01
N ARG A 95 10.39 -17.81 -8.62
CA ARG A 95 11.18 -16.57 -8.50
C ARG A 95 12.00 -16.61 -7.21
N ALA A 96 13.06 -17.41 -7.20
CA ALA A 96 13.97 -17.46 -6.06
C ALA A 96 14.68 -16.10 -5.94
N PRO A 97 14.58 -15.40 -4.80
CA PRO A 97 15.40 -14.21 -4.57
C PRO A 97 16.89 -14.59 -4.62
N ASN A 98 17.79 -13.61 -4.73
CA ASN A 98 19.24 -13.83 -4.58
C ASN A 98 19.65 -14.37 -3.18
N LYS A 99 18.68 -14.59 -2.28
CA LYS A 99 18.79 -15.21 -0.95
C LYS A 99 17.99 -16.52 -0.93
N ILE A 100 18.36 -17.44 -0.03
CA ILE A 100 17.65 -18.72 0.17
C ILE A 100 16.16 -18.45 0.39
N ASP A 101 15.31 -19.06 -0.44
CA ASP A 101 13.87 -18.98 -0.29
C ASP A 101 13.41 -19.79 0.93
N LEU A 102 12.64 -19.15 1.81
CA LEU A 102 12.06 -19.78 2.99
C LEU A 102 10.54 -19.92 2.87
N TYR A 103 9.99 -19.73 1.66
CA TYR A 103 8.58 -19.91 1.36
C TYR A 103 8.15 -21.34 1.67
N ASP A 104 7.06 -21.44 2.43
CA ASP A 104 6.33 -22.66 2.71
C ASP A 104 4.86 -22.26 2.66
N VAL A 105 4.04 -23.02 1.93
CA VAL A 105 2.61 -22.71 1.72
C VAL A 105 1.81 -22.67 3.00
N ARG A 106 2.34 -23.27 4.07
CA ARG A 106 1.78 -23.19 5.42
C ARG A 106 2.17 -21.88 6.13
N ARG A 107 3.04 -21.04 5.54
CA ARG A 107 3.84 -19.99 6.22
C ARG A 107 4.07 -18.68 5.46
N ARG A 108 4.67 -17.72 6.19
CA ARG A 108 5.47 -16.58 5.70
C ARG A 108 6.76 -16.43 6.59
N PRO A 109 7.97 -16.03 6.09
CA PRO A 109 9.27 -16.21 6.80
C PRO A 109 9.88 -15.01 7.58
N TRP A 110 11.03 -15.17 8.29
CA TRP A 110 11.74 -14.14 9.13
C TRP A 110 13.30 -14.13 9.01
N SER A 111 13.99 -13.20 9.72
CA SER A 111 15.46 -13.05 9.84
C SER A 111 15.90 -12.84 11.29
N GLY A 112 17.00 -13.44 11.77
CA GLY A 112 17.54 -13.07 13.09
C GLY A 112 18.94 -13.57 13.46
N SER A 113 19.60 -12.76 14.31
CA SER A 113 20.94 -12.91 14.90
C SER A 113 20.84 -13.22 16.41
N VAL A 114 21.89 -13.80 17.04
CA VAL A 114 21.85 -14.65 18.25
C VAL A 114 22.47 -14.02 19.52
N SER A 115 21.73 -13.92 20.64
CA SER A 115 22.25 -14.37 21.96
C SER A 115 21.16 -14.76 23.00
N GLY A 116 21.45 -15.79 23.83
CA GLY A 116 20.65 -16.30 24.98
C GLY A 116 19.68 -17.47 24.69
N LEU A 117 20.12 -18.73 24.63
CA LEU A 117 19.43 -19.84 23.93
C LEU A 117 17.92 -20.02 24.25
N THR A 118 17.49 -20.41 25.46
CA THR A 118 16.08 -20.80 25.71
C THR A 118 15.09 -19.64 25.73
N LEU A 119 15.36 -18.56 26.49
CA LEU A 119 14.47 -17.39 26.52
C LEU A 119 14.37 -16.73 25.14
N LYS A 120 15.47 -16.70 24.38
CA LYS A 120 15.44 -16.22 23.00
C LYS A 120 14.59 -17.13 22.12
N LEU A 121 14.73 -18.45 22.23
CA LEU A 121 13.88 -19.40 21.51
C LEU A 121 12.39 -19.18 21.84
N MET A 122 12.04 -18.95 23.10
CA MET A 122 10.65 -18.64 23.51
C MET A 122 10.16 -17.33 22.89
N LYS A 123 10.93 -16.25 23.00
CA LYS A 123 10.58 -14.95 22.39
C LYS A 123 10.36 -15.07 20.89
N THR A 124 11.28 -15.71 20.19
CA THR A 124 11.16 -15.97 18.75
C THR A 124 9.96 -16.86 18.46
N SER A 125 9.68 -17.89 19.26
CA SER A 125 8.51 -18.76 19.06
C SER A 125 7.18 -18.03 19.21
N VAL A 126 7.07 -17.12 20.18
CA VAL A 126 5.87 -16.28 20.38
C VAL A 126 5.71 -15.30 19.22
N VAL A 127 6.79 -14.67 18.75
CA VAL A 127 6.77 -13.80 17.57
C VAL A 127 6.29 -14.57 16.33
N GLU A 128 6.84 -15.77 16.09
CA GLU A 128 6.41 -16.65 14.99
C GLU A 128 4.97 -17.13 15.13
N MET A 129 4.50 -17.34 16.36
CA MET A 129 3.11 -17.71 16.63
C MET A 129 2.16 -16.54 16.30
N LEU A 130 2.53 -15.31 16.67
CA LEU A 130 1.75 -14.11 16.32
C LEU A 130 1.64 -13.94 14.80
N ASP A 131 2.65 -14.35 14.03
CA ASP A 131 2.61 -14.33 12.57
C ASP A 131 1.62 -15.32 11.95
N THR A 132 1.17 -16.34 12.70
CA THR A 132 0.10 -17.25 12.25
C THR A 132 -1.30 -16.67 12.40
N LEU A 133 -1.45 -15.59 13.18
CA LEU A 133 -2.75 -14.99 13.46
C LEU A 133 -3.18 -14.01 12.36
N SER A 134 -4.46 -14.07 12.03
CA SER A 134 -5.13 -13.22 11.05
C SER A 134 -5.90 -12.07 11.69
N ASP A 135 -6.39 -11.14 10.89
CA ASP A 135 -7.20 -10.01 11.39
C ASP A 135 -8.53 -10.44 12.03
N ASP A 136 -9.07 -11.62 11.75
CA ASP A 136 -10.29 -12.12 12.41
C ASP A 136 -10.01 -12.76 13.79
N ASP A 137 -8.73 -12.97 14.11
CA ASP A 137 -8.30 -13.55 15.38
C ASP A 137 -8.12 -12.48 16.46
N TYR A 138 -8.38 -12.87 17.71
CA TYR A 138 -8.24 -12.00 18.88
C TYR A 138 -7.24 -12.61 19.86
N VAL A 139 -6.26 -11.82 20.26
CA VAL A 139 -5.10 -12.30 21.03
C VAL A 139 -4.78 -11.35 22.19
N ASN A 140 -4.24 -11.92 23.26
CA ASN A 140 -3.48 -11.20 24.26
C ASN A 140 -2.27 -12.05 24.62
N VAL A 141 -1.16 -11.41 24.99
CA VAL A 141 0.07 -12.08 25.40
C VAL A 141 0.32 -11.75 26.86
N ALA A 142 0.39 -12.80 27.69
CA ALA A 142 0.68 -12.68 29.11
C ALA A 142 2.05 -13.25 29.42
N ARG A 143 2.73 -12.66 30.40
CA ARG A 143 3.91 -13.24 31.04
C ARG A 143 3.56 -13.61 32.47
N PHE A 144 4.15 -14.68 32.98
CA PHE A 144 3.96 -15.08 34.36
C PHE A 144 5.26 -15.52 35.01
N ASN A 145 5.36 -15.24 36.30
CA ASN A 145 6.36 -15.78 37.22
C ASN A 145 5.63 -16.12 38.54
N GLU A 146 5.83 -15.34 39.60
CA GLU A 146 5.04 -15.38 40.84
C GLU A 146 3.66 -14.74 40.67
N LYS A 147 3.52 -13.86 39.68
CA LYS A 147 2.24 -13.23 39.27
C LYS A 147 2.13 -13.27 37.75
N ALA A 148 0.90 -13.16 37.24
CA ALA A 148 0.61 -13.13 35.82
C ALA A 148 0.11 -11.75 35.41
N ASP A 149 0.77 -11.15 34.41
CA ASP A 149 0.46 -9.82 33.90
C ASP A 149 0.46 -9.84 32.36
N ALA A 150 -0.33 -8.96 31.74
CA ALA A 150 -0.24 -8.72 30.31
C ALA A 150 1.13 -8.13 29.94
N VAL A 151 1.71 -8.57 28.82
CA VAL A 151 3.00 -8.07 28.33
C VAL A 151 2.91 -6.60 27.90
N VAL A 152 1.75 -6.22 27.36
CA VAL A 152 1.41 -4.83 27.01
C VAL A 152 0.42 -4.31 28.05
N PRO A 153 0.80 -3.34 28.92
CA PRO A 153 -0.03 -2.93 30.06
C PRO A 153 -1.42 -2.39 29.71
N CYS A 154 -1.57 -1.75 28.54
CA CYS A 154 -2.85 -1.20 28.10
C CYS A 154 -3.79 -2.24 27.46
N PHE A 155 -3.28 -3.38 26.99
CA PHE A 155 -4.10 -4.46 26.46
C PHE A 155 -4.68 -5.29 27.60
N ARG A 156 -5.63 -4.70 28.32
CA ARG A 156 -6.30 -5.29 29.48
C ARG A 156 -7.20 -6.48 29.11
N THR A 157 -7.61 -6.56 27.85
CA THR A 157 -8.44 -7.62 27.28
C THR A 157 -7.81 -8.14 25.98
N LEU A 158 -8.44 -9.15 25.36
CA LEU A 158 -8.11 -9.55 24.00
C LEU A 158 -8.26 -8.37 23.03
N VAL A 159 -7.32 -8.25 22.10
CA VAL A 159 -7.34 -7.27 21.01
C VAL A 159 -7.27 -7.98 19.67
N GLN A 160 -7.76 -7.34 18.61
CA GLN A 160 -7.68 -7.88 17.26
C GLN A 160 -6.21 -8.06 16.84
N ALA A 161 -5.87 -9.19 16.23
CA ALA A 161 -4.52 -9.50 15.77
C ALA A 161 -4.17 -8.84 14.43
N ASN A 162 -4.47 -7.55 14.29
CA ASN A 162 -4.10 -6.73 13.13
C ASN A 162 -2.58 -6.46 13.09
N VAL A 163 -2.09 -5.91 11.98
CA VAL A 163 -0.65 -5.67 11.76
C VAL A 163 -0.05 -4.75 12.85
N ARG A 164 -0.75 -3.67 13.24
CA ARG A 164 -0.32 -2.72 14.28
C ARG A 164 -0.18 -3.38 15.65
N ASN A 165 -1.24 -4.04 16.14
CA ASN A 165 -1.26 -4.69 17.45
C ASN A 165 -0.23 -5.83 17.54
N LYS A 166 -0.08 -6.62 16.47
CA LYS A 166 0.96 -7.66 16.40
C LYS A 166 2.36 -7.06 16.51
N LYS A 167 2.64 -5.93 15.85
CA LYS A 167 3.93 -5.25 15.94
C LYS A 167 4.24 -4.82 17.39
N ILE A 168 3.26 -4.21 18.07
CA ILE A 168 3.37 -3.80 19.49
C ILE A 168 3.66 -5.02 20.38
N PHE A 169 2.95 -6.14 20.18
CA PHE A 169 3.23 -7.38 20.91
C PHE A 169 4.64 -7.91 20.66
N LYS A 170 5.09 -7.95 19.40
CA LYS A 170 6.43 -8.45 19.03
C LYS A 170 7.52 -7.63 19.71
N GLU A 171 7.41 -6.31 19.69
CA GLU A 171 8.38 -5.41 20.35
C GLU A 171 8.39 -5.63 21.86
N ALA A 172 7.23 -5.68 22.50
CA ALA A 172 7.13 -5.89 23.94
C ALA A 172 7.66 -7.28 24.38
N VAL A 173 7.39 -8.33 23.59
CA VAL A 173 7.91 -9.70 23.80
C VAL A 173 9.43 -9.72 23.73
N MET A 174 10.04 -9.01 22.78
CA MET A 174 11.50 -8.96 22.63
C MET A 174 12.20 -8.30 23.82
N HIS A 175 11.54 -7.34 24.48
CA HIS A 175 12.05 -6.65 25.68
C HIS A 175 11.86 -7.42 27.00
N MET A 176 11.18 -8.57 27.01
CA MET A 176 10.93 -9.33 28.24
C MET A 176 12.22 -9.85 28.90
N GLN A 177 12.23 -9.91 30.24
CA GLN A 177 13.33 -10.48 31.03
C GLN A 177 12.78 -11.53 32.00
N ALA A 178 13.48 -12.66 32.13
CA ALA A 178 13.11 -13.72 33.06
C ALA A 178 13.65 -13.44 34.47
N LYS A 179 12.77 -13.36 35.47
CA LYS A 179 13.09 -13.19 36.90
C LYS A 179 12.00 -13.83 37.78
N GLY A 180 12.38 -14.36 38.93
CA GLY A 180 11.45 -14.92 39.93
C GLY A 180 11.24 -16.43 39.82
N THR A 181 10.28 -16.95 40.58
CA THR A 181 9.86 -18.36 40.56
C THR A 181 8.63 -18.57 39.67
N THR A 182 8.37 -19.81 39.25
CA THR A 182 7.30 -20.14 38.28
C THR A 182 6.03 -20.61 39.01
N ASP A 183 4.91 -19.93 38.82
CA ASP A 183 3.58 -20.35 39.30
C ASP A 183 2.57 -20.53 38.16
N TYR A 184 2.29 -21.79 37.81
CA TYR A 184 1.30 -22.13 36.79
C TYR A 184 -0.14 -21.77 37.19
N LYS A 185 -0.47 -21.79 38.49
CA LYS A 185 -1.84 -21.52 38.93
C LYS A 185 -2.21 -20.06 38.67
N SER A 186 -1.32 -19.13 38.97
CA SER A 186 -1.50 -17.71 38.66
C SER A 186 -1.59 -17.46 37.16
N GLY A 187 -0.71 -18.07 36.36
CA GLY A 187 -0.72 -17.98 34.90
C GLY A 187 -2.04 -18.43 34.27
N PHE A 188 -2.52 -19.63 34.61
CA PHE A 188 -3.78 -20.15 34.07
C PHE A 188 -5.01 -19.39 34.58
N THR A 189 -5.00 -18.93 35.83
CA THR A 189 -6.11 -18.13 36.38
C THR A 189 -6.28 -16.85 35.57
N PHE A 190 -5.19 -16.13 35.31
CA PHE A 190 -5.20 -14.92 34.47
C PHE A 190 -5.72 -15.23 33.06
N ALA A 191 -5.22 -16.30 32.43
CA ALA A 191 -5.64 -16.69 31.08
C ALA A 191 -7.14 -17.01 30.99
N PHE A 192 -7.70 -17.71 31.97
CA PHE A 192 -9.14 -17.99 32.00
C PHE A 192 -9.98 -16.74 32.25
N GLU A 193 -9.54 -15.83 33.14
CA GLU A 193 -10.24 -14.56 33.38
C GLU A 193 -10.30 -13.70 32.10
N GLN A 194 -9.21 -13.65 31.33
CA GLN A 194 -9.16 -12.98 30.03
C GLN A 194 -10.13 -13.62 29.02
N LEU A 195 -10.18 -14.95 28.94
CA LEU A 195 -11.04 -15.68 28.00
C LEU A 195 -12.52 -15.72 28.42
N LEU A 196 -12.85 -15.57 29.70
CA LEU A 196 -14.23 -15.62 30.20
C LEU A 196 -14.88 -14.24 30.28
N ASN A 197 -14.12 -13.16 30.12
CA ASN A 197 -14.67 -11.82 30.05
C ASN A 197 -15.61 -11.66 28.84
N SER A 198 -16.88 -11.34 29.10
CA SER A 198 -17.94 -11.22 28.10
C SER A 198 -18.07 -9.82 27.50
N SER A 199 -17.52 -8.79 28.16
CA SER A 199 -17.54 -7.42 27.67
C SER A 199 -16.38 -7.07 26.73
N ALA A 200 -15.41 -7.98 26.59
CA ALA A 200 -14.26 -7.79 25.71
C ALA A 200 -14.63 -8.04 24.23
N PRO A 201 -13.94 -7.39 23.27
CA PRO A 201 -13.99 -7.77 21.85
C PRO A 201 -13.53 -9.22 21.64
N ARG A 202 -14.23 -9.99 20.79
CA ARG A 202 -13.97 -11.42 20.60
C ARG A 202 -14.31 -11.91 19.20
N ALA A 203 -13.57 -12.92 18.73
CA ALA A 203 -13.90 -13.71 17.55
C ALA A 203 -15.15 -14.60 17.71
N ASN A 204 -15.51 -14.94 18.96
CA ASN A 204 -16.59 -15.90 19.28
C ASN A 204 -16.47 -17.26 18.57
N CYS A 205 -15.24 -17.76 18.41
CA CYS A 205 -14.96 -19.07 17.82
C CYS A 205 -14.09 -19.94 18.75
N ASN A 206 -13.04 -20.57 18.22
CA ASN A 206 -12.10 -21.40 18.99
C ASN A 206 -11.47 -20.61 20.14
N LYS A 207 -11.56 -21.14 21.36
CA LYS A 207 -10.90 -20.59 22.55
C LYS A 207 -9.70 -21.46 22.90
N MET A 208 -8.51 -20.86 22.95
CA MET A 208 -7.30 -21.60 23.22
C MET A 208 -6.31 -20.82 24.09
N ILE A 209 -5.53 -21.57 24.87
CA ILE A 209 -4.40 -21.08 25.66
C ILE A 209 -3.16 -21.81 25.15
N MET A 210 -2.09 -21.07 24.83
CA MET A 210 -0.80 -21.61 24.41
C MET A 210 0.25 -21.21 25.45
N MET A 211 0.85 -22.21 26.12
CA MET A 211 1.86 -21.99 27.16
C MET A 211 3.24 -22.40 26.65
N PHE A 212 4.20 -21.47 26.71
CA PHE A 212 5.62 -21.72 26.38
C PHE A 212 6.43 -21.78 27.68
N THR A 213 7.15 -22.88 27.91
CA THR A 213 7.94 -23.10 29.13
C THR A 213 9.09 -24.07 28.84
N ASP A 214 10.12 -24.08 29.68
CA ASP A 214 11.24 -25.01 29.66
C ASP A 214 10.98 -26.25 30.54
N GLY A 215 9.76 -26.43 31.05
CA GLY A 215 9.37 -27.55 31.89
C GLY A 215 8.71 -27.10 33.19
N GLY A 216 8.17 -28.05 33.95
CA GLY A 216 7.60 -27.74 35.26
C GLY A 216 7.03 -28.94 35.98
N GLU A 217 6.93 -28.84 37.30
CA GLU A 217 6.57 -29.95 38.19
C GLU A 217 5.07 -29.98 38.53
N ASP A 218 4.37 -28.84 38.47
CA ASP A 218 2.94 -28.75 38.81
C ASP A 218 2.05 -28.97 37.57
N ARG A 219 0.90 -29.62 37.79
CA ARG A 219 -0.15 -29.84 36.78
C ARG A 219 -1.27 -28.80 36.85
N ALA A 220 -1.34 -28.01 37.92
CA ALA A 220 -2.38 -27.01 38.17
C ALA A 220 -3.82 -27.53 37.99
N GLN A 221 -4.05 -28.81 38.32
CA GLN A 221 -5.32 -29.53 38.06
C GLN A 221 -6.54 -28.80 38.62
N GLU A 222 -6.43 -28.23 39.83
CA GLU A 222 -7.49 -27.47 40.51
C GLU A 222 -8.05 -26.33 39.66
N ILE A 223 -7.21 -25.67 38.86
CA ILE A 223 -7.62 -24.53 38.01
C ILE A 223 -8.46 -25.03 36.83
N PHE A 224 -8.07 -26.16 36.21
CA PHE A 224 -8.82 -26.74 35.10
C PHE A 224 -10.16 -27.33 35.55
N GLU A 225 -10.20 -27.94 36.73
CA GLU A 225 -11.44 -28.41 37.37
C GLU A 225 -12.43 -27.27 37.61
N LYS A 226 -11.93 -26.10 38.04
CA LYS A 226 -12.75 -24.92 38.30
C LYS A 226 -13.24 -24.23 37.02
N TYR A 227 -12.36 -24.01 36.04
CA TYR A 227 -12.66 -23.11 34.91
C TYR A 227 -13.04 -23.81 33.60
N ASN A 228 -12.59 -25.05 33.34
CA ASN A 228 -12.74 -25.67 32.02
C ASN A 228 -13.48 -27.02 32.05
N TRP A 229 -13.45 -27.76 33.16
CA TRP A 229 -14.09 -29.08 33.25
C TRP A 229 -15.52 -29.00 33.77
N PRO A 230 -16.43 -29.90 33.35
CA PRO A 230 -16.20 -31.09 32.51
C PRO A 230 -16.27 -30.84 30.99
N ASN A 231 -16.79 -29.69 30.55
CA ASN A 231 -17.12 -29.45 29.14
C ASN A 231 -15.89 -29.30 28.23
N LYS A 232 -14.76 -28.84 28.76
CA LYS A 232 -13.48 -28.63 28.07
C LYS A 232 -13.66 -27.78 26.81
N THR A 233 -14.23 -26.59 27.00
CA THR A 233 -14.52 -25.64 25.91
C THR A 233 -13.27 -24.90 25.45
N VAL A 234 -12.27 -24.76 26.33
CA VAL A 234 -10.98 -24.13 26.02
C VAL A 234 -9.94 -25.22 25.76
N ARG A 235 -9.22 -25.11 24.64
CA ARG A 235 -8.09 -26.00 24.31
C ARG A 235 -6.79 -25.46 24.90
N VAL A 236 -5.95 -26.34 25.43
CA VAL A 236 -4.66 -25.92 26.02
C VAL A 236 -3.52 -26.60 25.29
N PHE A 237 -2.64 -25.80 24.69
CA PHE A 237 -1.43 -26.25 24.01
C PHE A 237 -0.22 -25.91 24.88
N THR A 238 0.72 -26.84 24.98
CA THR A 238 1.94 -26.66 25.78
C THR A 238 3.17 -26.88 24.92
N PHE A 239 4.09 -25.93 24.96
CA PHE A 239 5.34 -25.92 24.20
C PHE A 239 6.52 -26.03 25.17
N SER A 240 7.27 -27.12 25.08
CA SER A 240 8.56 -27.28 25.75
C SER A 240 9.66 -26.65 24.90
N VAL A 241 10.37 -25.66 25.40
CA VAL A 241 11.31 -24.86 24.61
C VAL A 241 12.74 -24.96 25.14
N GLY A 242 13.68 -25.17 24.23
CA GLY A 242 15.10 -25.30 24.52
C GLY A 242 15.50 -26.72 24.92
N GLN A 243 16.80 -26.94 25.03
CA GLN A 243 17.33 -28.18 25.57
C GLN A 243 17.44 -28.05 27.09
N HIS A 244 16.68 -28.86 27.82
CA HIS A 244 16.62 -28.84 29.27
C HIS A 244 16.39 -30.26 29.83
N ASN A 245 16.71 -30.44 31.11
CA ASN A 245 16.52 -31.71 31.82
C ASN A 245 15.28 -31.70 32.74
N TYR A 246 14.45 -30.66 32.68
CA TYR A 246 13.21 -30.57 33.47
C TYR A 246 12.16 -31.59 33.00
N ASP A 247 11.27 -31.99 33.91
CA ASP A 247 10.18 -32.92 33.60
C ASP A 247 9.15 -32.24 32.68
N VAL A 248 8.82 -32.92 31.58
CA VAL A 248 7.82 -32.50 30.59
C VAL A 248 6.49 -33.24 30.76
N THR A 249 6.45 -34.26 31.63
CA THR A 249 5.26 -35.08 31.87
C THR A 249 4.05 -34.25 32.31
N PRO A 250 4.20 -33.22 33.19
CA PRO A 250 3.09 -32.35 33.55
C PRO A 250 2.54 -31.55 32.36
N LEU A 251 3.39 -31.08 31.44
CA LEU A 251 2.98 -30.35 30.24
C LEU A 251 2.17 -31.24 29.29
N GLN A 252 2.67 -32.45 29.03
CA GLN A 252 1.96 -33.44 28.23
C GLN A 252 0.59 -33.77 28.83
N TRP A 253 0.52 -33.89 30.16
CA TRP A 253 -0.74 -34.11 30.86
C TRP A 253 -1.71 -32.95 30.71
N ILE A 254 -1.26 -31.70 30.86
CA ILE A 254 -2.09 -30.49 30.71
C ILE A 254 -2.69 -30.43 29.30
N ALA A 255 -1.87 -30.65 28.26
CA ALA A 255 -2.34 -30.65 26.88
C ALA A 255 -3.36 -31.76 26.60
N CYS A 256 -3.05 -32.99 27.03
CA CYS A 256 -3.91 -34.16 26.84
C CYS A 256 -5.25 -34.00 27.59
N ALA A 257 -5.23 -33.48 28.81
CA ALA A 257 -6.42 -33.34 29.63
C ALA A 257 -7.40 -32.29 29.08
N ASN A 258 -6.93 -31.33 28.28
CA ASN A 258 -7.70 -30.20 27.77
C ASN A 258 -7.86 -30.19 26.23
N LYS A 259 -7.83 -31.35 25.56
CA LYS A 259 -8.06 -31.49 24.09
C LYS A 259 -7.14 -30.61 23.21
N GLY A 260 -5.94 -30.30 23.70
CA GLY A 260 -4.91 -29.62 22.92
C GLY A 260 -3.82 -30.58 22.46
N TYR A 261 -2.59 -30.07 22.36
CA TYR A 261 -1.44 -30.83 21.87
C TYR A 261 -0.14 -30.34 22.51
N TYR A 262 0.85 -31.24 22.56
CA TYR A 262 2.18 -30.98 23.12
C TYR A 262 3.20 -30.84 21.99
N PHE A 263 4.04 -29.82 22.07
CA PHE A 263 5.09 -29.53 21.08
C PHE A 263 6.44 -29.34 21.77
N GLU A 264 7.52 -29.74 21.08
CA GLU A 264 8.89 -29.57 21.57
C GLU A 264 9.72 -28.75 20.59
N ILE A 265 10.33 -27.67 21.06
CA ILE A 265 11.11 -26.71 20.28
C ILE A 265 12.56 -26.70 20.79
N PRO A 266 13.42 -27.63 20.33
CA PRO A 266 14.80 -27.71 20.81
C PRO A 266 15.71 -26.64 20.21
N SER A 267 15.35 -26.09 19.04
CA SER A 267 16.21 -25.19 18.27
C SER A 267 15.41 -24.21 17.40
N ILE A 268 16.10 -23.22 16.84
CA ILE A 268 15.52 -22.19 15.97
C ILE A 268 14.85 -22.82 14.73
N GLY A 269 15.47 -23.85 14.14
CA GLY A 269 14.91 -24.54 12.97
C GLY A 269 13.60 -25.27 13.25
N ALA A 270 13.37 -25.70 14.49
CA ALA A 270 12.16 -26.39 14.91
C ALA A 270 11.00 -25.43 15.27
N ILE A 271 11.28 -24.16 15.58
CA ILE A 271 10.24 -23.14 15.79
C ILE A 271 9.34 -23.11 14.57
N ARG A 272 9.98 -23.13 13.39
CA ARG A 272 9.31 -23.01 12.10
C ARG A 272 8.55 -24.26 11.65
N ILE A 273 8.26 -25.24 12.51
CA ILE A 273 7.34 -26.33 12.15
C ILE A 273 6.27 -26.38 13.24
N ASN A 274 6.71 -26.44 14.48
CA ASN A 274 5.87 -26.62 15.66
C ASN A 274 4.90 -25.45 15.94
N THR A 275 5.24 -24.20 15.57
CA THR A 275 4.34 -23.06 15.82
C THR A 275 3.09 -23.03 14.94
N GLN A 276 2.90 -23.99 14.03
CA GLN A 276 1.76 -24.01 13.10
C GLN A 276 0.92 -25.27 13.13
N GLU A 277 1.50 -26.40 13.54
CA GLU A 277 0.81 -27.69 13.60
C GLU A 277 -0.43 -27.67 14.52
N TYR A 278 -0.58 -26.64 15.38
CA TYR A 278 -1.81 -26.45 16.14
C TYR A 278 -3.05 -26.29 15.25
N LEU A 279 -2.91 -25.79 14.01
CA LEU A 279 -4.00 -25.65 13.04
C LEU A 279 -4.58 -27.01 12.63
N ASP A 280 -3.77 -28.08 12.60
CA ASP A 280 -4.25 -29.43 12.34
C ASP A 280 -5.21 -29.92 13.43
N VAL A 281 -5.00 -29.46 14.67
CA VAL A 281 -5.88 -29.77 15.81
C VAL A 281 -7.15 -28.94 15.76
N LEU A 282 -7.06 -27.67 15.35
CA LEU A 282 -8.21 -26.79 15.16
C LEU A 282 -9.07 -27.17 13.95
N GLY A 283 -8.49 -27.79 12.92
CA GLY A 283 -9.20 -28.24 11.71
C GLY A 283 -10.10 -29.46 11.92
N ARG A 284 -9.91 -30.24 12.99
CA ARG A 284 -10.64 -31.51 13.20
C ARG A 284 -12.17 -31.36 13.24
N PRO A 285 -12.76 -30.40 13.99
CA PRO A 285 -14.21 -30.19 13.99
C PRO A 285 -14.74 -29.76 12.62
N MET A 286 -13.95 -29.02 11.85
CA MET A 286 -14.28 -28.57 10.50
C MET A 286 -14.37 -29.76 9.53
N VAL A 287 -13.40 -30.69 9.57
CA VAL A 287 -13.43 -31.93 8.76
C VAL A 287 -14.68 -32.76 9.08
N LEU A 288 -15.04 -32.87 10.36
CA LEU A 288 -16.23 -33.60 10.81
C LEU A 288 -17.56 -32.93 10.42
N ALA A 289 -17.58 -31.62 10.19
CA ALA A 289 -18.76 -30.93 9.68
C ALA A 289 -19.07 -31.30 8.20
N GLY A 290 -18.10 -31.92 7.51
CA GLY A 290 -18.29 -32.49 6.18
C GLY A 290 -18.63 -31.41 5.14
N PRO A 291 -19.64 -31.63 4.27
CA PRO A 291 -19.98 -30.68 3.21
C PRO A 291 -20.32 -29.26 3.70
N ARG A 292 -20.83 -29.11 4.94
CA ARG A 292 -21.17 -27.79 5.50
C ARG A 292 -19.96 -26.89 5.70
N ALA A 293 -18.77 -27.47 5.87
CA ALA A 293 -17.51 -26.76 6.03
C ALA A 293 -16.81 -26.42 4.70
N LYS A 294 -17.29 -26.96 3.57
CA LYS A 294 -16.76 -26.63 2.24
C LYS A 294 -17.38 -25.32 1.74
N GLN A 295 -16.95 -24.20 2.32
CA GLN A 295 -17.33 -22.87 1.91
C GLN A 295 -16.10 -22.15 1.35
N VAL A 296 -16.29 -21.42 0.25
CA VAL A 296 -15.22 -20.60 -0.31
C VAL A 296 -15.04 -19.37 0.58
N GLN A 297 -13.80 -19.14 1.02
CA GLN A 297 -13.42 -17.95 1.77
C GLN A 297 -12.39 -17.14 0.98
N TRP A 298 -12.56 -15.82 0.98
CA TRP A 298 -11.66 -14.90 0.30
C TRP A 298 -10.68 -14.30 1.29
N THR A 299 -9.40 -14.26 0.91
CA THR A 299 -8.36 -13.61 1.71
C THR A 299 -8.42 -12.08 1.62
N ASN A 300 -7.78 -11.39 2.56
CA ASN A 300 -7.41 -9.98 2.40
C ASN A 300 -6.50 -9.79 1.17
N VAL A 301 -6.38 -8.56 0.67
CA VAL A 301 -5.46 -8.24 -0.42
C VAL A 301 -4.03 -8.48 0.03
N TYR A 302 -3.25 -9.19 -0.79
CA TYR A 302 -1.84 -9.42 -0.55
C TYR A 302 -1.05 -9.43 -1.86
N GLN A 303 0.27 -9.33 -1.75
CA GLN A 303 1.14 -9.41 -2.92
C GLN A 303 1.41 -10.88 -3.29
N ASP A 304 1.15 -11.24 -4.55
CA ASP A 304 1.48 -12.56 -5.10
C ASP A 304 3.00 -12.85 -5.06
N ALA A 305 3.35 -14.05 -4.63
CA ALA A 305 4.72 -14.57 -4.56
C ALA A 305 5.37 -14.72 -5.94
N LEU A 306 4.57 -15.00 -6.99
CA LEU A 306 5.07 -15.16 -8.36
C LEU A 306 5.17 -13.83 -9.11
N GLY A 307 4.67 -12.72 -8.54
CA GLY A 307 4.84 -11.37 -9.07
C GLY A 307 3.69 -10.86 -9.93
N LEU A 308 2.50 -11.47 -9.86
CA LEU A 308 1.30 -10.99 -10.55
C LEU A 308 0.89 -9.56 -10.11
N GLY A 309 1.15 -9.23 -8.84
CA GLY A 309 0.79 -7.96 -8.20
C GLY A 309 -0.07 -8.20 -6.96
N LEU A 310 -0.97 -7.26 -6.67
CA LEU A 310 -1.97 -7.43 -5.62
C LEU A 310 -3.06 -8.41 -6.08
N VAL A 311 -3.34 -9.40 -5.23
CA VAL A 311 -4.30 -10.48 -5.47
C VAL A 311 -5.17 -10.71 -4.24
N ILE A 312 -6.32 -11.35 -4.48
CA ILE A 312 -7.12 -12.04 -3.47
C ILE A 312 -7.27 -13.49 -3.90
N THR A 313 -7.36 -14.40 -2.92
CA THR A 313 -7.43 -15.83 -3.21
C THR A 313 -8.71 -16.41 -2.63
N GLY A 314 -9.47 -17.10 -3.48
CA GLY A 314 -10.59 -17.92 -3.07
C GLY A 314 -10.08 -19.26 -2.60
N THR A 315 -10.26 -19.57 -1.32
CA THR A 315 -9.74 -20.79 -0.69
C THR A 315 -10.85 -21.77 -0.35
N MET A 316 -10.56 -23.07 -0.49
CA MET A 316 -11.45 -24.15 -0.06
C MET A 316 -10.64 -25.33 0.51
N PRO A 317 -11.01 -25.87 1.69
CA PRO A 317 -10.29 -26.98 2.29
C PRO A 317 -10.60 -28.32 1.60
N VAL A 318 -9.57 -29.17 1.49
CA VAL A 318 -9.66 -30.53 0.96
C VAL A 318 -9.57 -31.52 2.12
N PHE A 319 -10.55 -32.41 2.24
CA PHE A 319 -10.64 -33.35 3.36
C PHE A 319 -10.17 -34.74 2.96
N ASN A 320 -9.54 -35.45 3.91
CA ASN A 320 -9.25 -36.87 3.76
C ASN A 320 -10.53 -37.69 4.02
N LEU A 321 -11.04 -38.36 2.98
CA LEU A 321 -12.29 -39.14 3.03
C LEU A 321 -12.04 -40.66 3.00
N THR A 322 -10.80 -41.11 3.24
CA THR A 322 -10.44 -42.52 3.08
C THR A 322 -11.23 -43.38 4.07
N ALA A 323 -11.96 -44.37 3.56
CA ALA A 323 -12.89 -45.19 4.32
C ALA A 323 -12.20 -46.40 4.96
N ASP A 324 -11.22 -46.17 5.82
CA ASP A 324 -10.65 -47.23 6.67
C ASP A 324 -11.24 -47.15 8.08
N SER A 325 -11.92 -48.22 8.49
CA SER A 325 -12.52 -48.40 9.82
C SER A 325 -11.48 -48.50 10.95
N ALA A 326 -10.19 -48.54 10.62
CA ALA A 326 -9.06 -48.66 11.55
C ALA A 326 -8.08 -47.47 11.54
N SER A 327 -8.16 -46.52 10.60
CA SER A 327 -7.16 -45.44 10.49
C SER A 327 -7.49 -44.24 11.40
N SER A 328 -6.46 -43.73 12.08
CA SER A 328 -6.52 -42.62 13.04
C SER A 328 -6.49 -41.23 12.40
N GLN A 329 -6.20 -41.12 11.10
CA GLN A 329 -5.85 -39.87 10.40
C GLN A 329 -7.00 -39.18 9.63
N ASN A 330 -8.23 -39.72 9.66
CA ASN A 330 -9.36 -39.21 8.86
C ASN A 330 -9.96 -37.87 9.38
N GLN A 331 -9.36 -37.25 10.39
CA GLN A 331 -9.82 -35.97 10.96
C GLN A 331 -8.93 -34.78 10.55
N LEU A 332 -8.00 -34.98 9.63
CA LEU A 332 -7.11 -33.94 9.10
C LEU A 332 -7.51 -33.51 7.69
N ILE A 333 -7.11 -32.31 7.31
CA ILE A 333 -7.19 -31.83 5.94
C ILE A 333 -6.03 -32.42 5.13
N LEU A 334 -6.26 -32.71 3.85
CA LEU A 334 -5.18 -33.02 2.90
C LEU A 334 -4.42 -31.75 2.51
N GLY A 335 -5.11 -30.62 2.52
CA GLY A 335 -4.57 -29.33 2.10
C GLY A 335 -5.67 -28.32 1.80
N VAL A 336 -5.29 -27.23 1.16
CA VAL A 336 -6.18 -26.13 0.74
C VAL A 336 -6.00 -25.89 -0.75
N MET A 337 -7.11 -25.79 -1.46
CA MET A 337 -7.16 -25.33 -2.84
C MET A 337 -7.34 -23.81 -2.87
N GLY A 338 -6.60 -23.13 -3.74
CA GLY A 338 -6.65 -21.69 -3.94
C GLY A 338 -6.76 -21.33 -5.42
N VAL A 339 -7.52 -20.28 -5.71
CA VAL A 339 -7.53 -19.62 -7.02
C VAL A 339 -7.37 -18.11 -6.84
N ASP A 340 -6.42 -17.53 -7.56
CA ASP A 340 -6.12 -16.10 -7.45
C ASP A 340 -6.97 -15.27 -8.40
N ILE A 341 -7.36 -14.08 -7.93
CA ILE A 341 -7.91 -13.00 -8.75
C ILE A 341 -7.02 -11.78 -8.56
N ALA A 342 -6.50 -11.24 -9.66
CA ALA A 342 -5.71 -10.02 -9.60
C ALA A 342 -6.62 -8.79 -9.44
N ILE A 343 -6.23 -7.86 -8.57
CA ILE A 343 -6.99 -6.61 -8.36
C ILE A 343 -7.09 -5.79 -9.65
N SER A 344 -6.11 -5.91 -10.57
CA SER A 344 -6.16 -5.31 -11.90
C SER A 344 -7.35 -5.80 -12.74
N GLU A 345 -7.78 -7.05 -12.58
CA GLU A 345 -8.95 -7.58 -13.30
C GLU A 345 -10.25 -7.02 -12.74
N ILE A 346 -10.35 -6.88 -11.43
CA ILE A 346 -11.48 -6.23 -10.77
C ILE A 346 -11.57 -4.78 -11.25
N LYS A 347 -10.43 -4.06 -11.30
CA LYS A 347 -10.35 -2.70 -11.86
C LYS A 347 -10.83 -2.62 -13.31
N LYS A 348 -10.48 -3.58 -14.17
CA LYS A 348 -10.96 -3.65 -15.56
C LYS A 348 -12.48 -3.80 -15.65
N LYS A 349 -13.12 -4.49 -14.68
CA LYS A 349 -14.59 -4.63 -14.61
C LYS A 349 -15.29 -3.40 -14.04
N THR A 350 -14.56 -2.48 -13.41
CA THR A 350 -15.09 -1.25 -12.81
C THR A 350 -14.46 0.00 -13.46
N PRO A 351 -14.74 0.28 -14.76
CA PRO A 351 -14.13 1.40 -15.47
C PRO A 351 -14.55 2.74 -14.86
N THR A 352 -13.58 3.50 -14.34
CA THR A 352 -13.79 4.81 -13.70
C THR A 352 -14.22 5.88 -14.68
N TYR A 353 -13.82 5.77 -15.96
CA TYR A 353 -14.15 6.77 -16.97
C TYR A 353 -15.66 6.91 -17.27
N ARG A 354 -16.49 5.95 -16.84
CA ARG A 354 -17.95 6.05 -16.94
C ARG A 354 -18.58 6.84 -15.79
N LEU A 355 -17.82 7.13 -14.73
CA LEU A 355 -18.28 7.83 -13.54
C LEU A 355 -17.86 9.31 -13.52
N GLY A 356 -16.96 9.71 -14.44
CA GLY A 356 -16.30 11.02 -14.48
C GLY A 356 -15.03 11.06 -13.60
N ALA A 357 -14.21 12.10 -13.77
CA ALA A 357 -12.87 12.19 -13.16
C ALA A 357 -12.82 12.11 -11.62
N ASN A 358 -13.84 12.62 -10.93
CA ASN A 358 -13.93 12.58 -9.47
C ASN A 358 -14.74 11.37 -8.96
N GLY A 359 -15.31 10.57 -9.87
CA GLY A 359 -16.01 9.32 -9.58
C GLY A 359 -15.02 8.16 -9.46
N TYR A 360 -15.22 7.29 -8.47
CA TYR A 360 -14.43 6.07 -8.33
C TYR A 360 -15.26 4.95 -7.72
N THR A 361 -14.78 3.73 -7.91
CA THR A 361 -15.35 2.55 -7.26
C THR A 361 -14.43 2.14 -6.12
N PHE A 362 -15.04 1.66 -5.05
CA PHE A 362 -14.30 1.05 -3.95
C PHE A 362 -15.00 -0.21 -3.48
N ALA A 363 -14.23 -1.11 -2.90
CA ALA A 363 -14.74 -2.34 -2.32
C ALA A 363 -14.16 -2.49 -0.93
N ILE A 364 -15.02 -2.85 0.03
CA ILE A 364 -14.64 -3.07 1.42
C ILE A 364 -15.07 -4.46 1.87
N ASP A 365 -14.30 -5.06 2.76
CA ASP A 365 -14.67 -6.29 3.44
C ASP A 365 -15.59 -6.02 4.66
N PRO A 366 -16.15 -7.05 5.32
CA PRO A 366 -16.95 -6.90 6.54
C PRO A 366 -16.18 -6.34 7.76
N ASN A 367 -14.85 -6.33 7.66
CA ASN A 367 -13.92 -5.74 8.60
C ASN A 367 -13.65 -4.25 8.24
N GLY A 368 -14.15 -3.77 7.10
CA GLY A 368 -13.96 -2.44 6.55
C GLY A 368 -12.54 -2.13 6.04
N TYR A 369 -11.74 -3.16 5.77
CA TYR A 369 -10.53 -3.04 4.95
C TYR A 369 -10.89 -2.87 3.48
N VAL A 370 -10.12 -2.05 2.76
CA VAL A 370 -10.33 -1.82 1.33
C VAL A 370 -9.75 -2.96 0.49
N LEU A 371 -10.60 -3.58 -0.33
CA LEU A 371 -10.21 -4.52 -1.39
C LEU A 371 -9.84 -3.78 -2.68
N LEU A 372 -10.54 -2.68 -2.96
CA LEU A 372 -10.32 -1.82 -4.12
C LEU A 372 -10.46 -0.37 -3.68
N HIS A 373 -9.44 0.44 -3.91
CA HIS A 373 -9.50 1.89 -3.70
C HIS A 373 -8.40 2.60 -4.52
N PRO A 374 -8.61 3.84 -5.01
CA PRO A 374 -7.57 4.60 -5.70
C PRO A 374 -6.29 4.81 -4.89
N ASN A 375 -6.43 4.96 -3.56
CA ASN A 375 -5.32 5.15 -2.62
C ASN A 375 -4.71 3.83 -2.11
N LEU A 376 -5.20 2.66 -2.54
CA LEU A 376 -4.56 1.38 -2.21
C LEU A 376 -3.35 1.15 -3.12
N ARG A 377 -2.20 1.71 -2.74
CA ARG A 377 -0.94 1.70 -3.51
C ARG A 377 0.25 1.44 -2.58
N PRO A 378 0.55 0.16 -2.24
CA PRO A 378 1.70 -0.15 -1.42
C PRO A 378 3.01 0.23 -2.15
N LYS A 379 3.79 1.14 -1.56
CA LYS A 379 5.08 1.60 -2.13
C LYS A 379 6.20 0.57 -1.93
N ILE A 380 6.21 -0.12 -0.78
CA ILE A 380 7.11 -1.26 -0.53
C ILE A 380 6.34 -2.57 -0.64
N ILE A 381 6.91 -3.47 -1.43
CA ILE A 381 6.34 -4.77 -1.74
C ILE A 381 6.88 -5.81 -0.75
N ASN A 382 6.17 -6.02 0.36
CA ASN A 382 6.43 -7.14 1.26
C ASN A 382 5.40 -8.25 1.00
N PHE A 383 5.83 -9.35 0.36
CA PHE A 383 4.97 -10.53 0.15
C PHE A 383 4.56 -11.23 1.46
N ARG A 384 5.17 -10.85 2.60
CA ARG A 384 4.97 -11.51 3.89
C ARG A 384 3.81 -10.94 4.71
N GLU A 385 3.35 -9.72 4.46
CA GLU A 385 2.25 -9.12 5.23
C GLU A 385 1.08 -8.83 4.30
N PRO A 386 -0.18 -9.07 4.73
CA PRO A 386 -1.32 -8.66 3.94
C PRO A 386 -1.39 -7.14 3.90
N VAL A 387 -1.86 -6.59 2.78
CA VAL A 387 -2.02 -5.15 2.59
C VAL A 387 -3.39 -4.75 3.14
N THR A 388 -3.43 -4.50 4.45
CA THR A 388 -4.66 -4.18 5.19
C THR A 388 -4.76 -2.68 5.46
N LEU A 389 -5.33 -1.95 4.51
CA LEU A 389 -5.67 -0.52 4.68
C LEU A 389 -7.16 -0.41 5.02
N ASP A 390 -7.52 0.30 6.09
CA ASP A 390 -8.92 0.56 6.43
C ASP A 390 -9.49 1.66 5.52
N PHE A 391 -10.79 1.63 5.22
CA PHE A 391 -11.47 2.69 4.48
C PHE A 391 -11.30 4.07 5.11
N LEU A 392 -11.35 4.16 6.44
CA LEU A 392 -11.18 5.43 7.17
C LEU A 392 -9.73 5.91 7.22
N ASP A 393 -8.78 5.05 6.83
CA ASP A 393 -7.37 5.41 6.69
C ASP A 393 -7.03 5.73 5.22
N ALA A 394 -7.78 5.14 4.28
CA ALA A 394 -7.65 5.40 2.84
C ALA A 394 -8.24 6.76 2.43
N GLU A 395 -9.18 7.30 3.22
CA GLU A 395 -9.80 8.60 3.02
C GLU A 395 -9.70 9.44 4.29
N LEU A 396 -9.84 10.77 4.16
CA LEU A 396 -9.95 11.64 5.33
C LEU A 396 -11.18 11.25 6.17
N GLU A 397 -10.95 10.97 7.44
CA GLU A 397 -11.96 10.54 8.41
C GLU A 397 -12.99 11.65 8.66
N ASP A 398 -14.25 11.22 8.65
CA ASP A 398 -15.45 12.01 8.95
C ASP A 398 -16.47 11.10 9.65
N SER A 399 -17.16 11.64 10.64
CA SER A 399 -18.32 11.03 11.30
C SER A 399 -19.35 10.44 10.32
N ASN A 400 -19.64 11.13 9.21
CA ASN A 400 -20.56 10.62 8.20
C ASN A 400 -19.99 9.39 7.46
N LYS A 401 -18.67 9.32 7.30
CA LYS A 401 -18.00 8.18 6.65
C LYS A 401 -17.91 6.97 7.59
N GLU A 402 -17.79 7.20 8.90
CA GLU A 402 -17.97 6.13 9.90
C GLU A 402 -19.38 5.55 9.83
N GLU A 403 -20.39 6.40 9.64
CA GLU A 403 -21.76 5.96 9.34
C GLU A 403 -21.82 5.23 7.99
N VAL A 404 -21.23 5.70 6.90
CA VAL A 404 -21.23 4.95 5.61
C VAL A 404 -20.57 3.56 5.76
N ARG A 405 -19.49 3.48 6.53
CA ARG A 405 -18.78 2.24 6.86
C ARG A 405 -19.64 1.28 7.68
N THR A 406 -20.47 1.77 8.60
CA THR A 406 -21.27 0.96 9.53
C THR A 406 -22.72 0.73 9.08
N THR A 407 -23.33 1.76 8.50
CA THR A 407 -24.70 1.89 8.02
C THR A 407 -24.79 2.99 6.94
N SER A 408 -24.55 2.67 5.68
CA SER A 408 -25.50 2.96 4.61
C SER A 408 -26.26 4.32 4.64
N ARG A 409 -25.63 5.51 4.74
CA ARG A 409 -26.16 6.81 4.24
C ARG A 409 -25.28 8.06 4.51
N TYR A 410 -25.34 8.97 3.51
CA TYR A 410 -25.11 10.44 3.47
C TYR A 410 -23.70 11.07 3.33
N ILE A 411 -23.72 12.38 3.05
CA ILE A 411 -22.87 13.23 2.17
C ILE A 411 -22.38 14.50 2.91
N ASP A 412 -21.10 14.88 2.82
CA ASP A 412 -20.51 16.21 2.44
C ASP A 412 -18.97 16.21 2.70
N GLU A 413 -18.07 17.14 2.32
CA GLU A 413 -18.10 18.61 2.10
C GLU A 413 -17.46 19.04 0.76
N ALA A 414 -17.56 18.17 -0.25
CA ALA A 414 -18.03 18.54 -1.58
C ALA A 414 -19.32 17.73 -1.75
N LEU A 415 -20.37 18.24 -2.39
CA LEU A 415 -21.64 17.50 -2.52
C LEU A 415 -21.34 16.20 -3.28
N ARG A 416 -21.17 15.08 -2.58
CA ARG A 416 -20.65 13.81 -3.09
C ARG A 416 -21.61 12.69 -2.71
N THR A 417 -22.15 11.95 -3.67
CA THR A 417 -23.20 10.97 -3.41
C THR A 417 -22.62 9.56 -3.37
N TYR A 418 -22.49 8.99 -2.17
CA TYR A 418 -22.12 7.58 -2.03
C TYR A 418 -23.32 6.67 -2.32
N THR A 419 -23.13 5.71 -3.22
CA THR A 419 -24.11 4.65 -3.54
C THR A 419 -23.47 3.30 -3.31
N TRP A 420 -24.21 2.32 -2.80
CA TRP A 420 -23.63 0.99 -2.55
C TRP A 420 -24.63 -0.12 -2.80
N THR A 421 -24.10 -1.26 -3.25
CA THR A 421 -24.86 -2.49 -3.45
C THR A 421 -23.94 -3.67 -3.08
N PRO A 422 -24.22 -4.50 -2.08
CA PRO A 422 -23.36 -5.64 -1.78
C PRO A 422 -23.16 -6.50 -3.05
N PRO A 423 -21.93 -6.74 -3.55
CA PRO A 423 -20.60 -6.59 -2.91
C PRO A 423 -19.74 -5.36 -3.33
N LEU A 424 -20.28 -4.40 -4.08
CA LEU A 424 -19.57 -3.23 -4.61
C LEU A 424 -20.13 -1.89 -4.09
N PHE A 425 -19.22 -0.95 -3.79
CA PHE A 425 -19.56 0.41 -3.40
C PHE A 425 -19.11 1.36 -4.52
N THR A 426 -19.99 2.27 -4.92
CA THR A 426 -19.77 3.22 -6.03
C THR A 426 -19.88 4.64 -5.50
N HIS A 427 -18.77 5.38 -5.56
CA HIS A 427 -18.81 6.82 -5.34
C HIS A 427 -19.27 7.50 -6.64
N ASN A 428 -20.45 8.12 -6.58
CA ASN A 428 -20.97 8.95 -7.66
C ASN A 428 -20.87 10.41 -7.23
N SER A 429 -20.06 11.21 -7.93
CA SER A 429 -20.28 12.65 -7.88
C SER A 429 -21.70 12.95 -8.40
N PRO A 430 -22.44 13.94 -7.86
CA PRO A 430 -23.74 14.30 -8.40
C PRO A 430 -23.53 14.88 -9.81
N LEU A 431 -23.66 13.99 -10.81
CA LEU A 431 -23.53 14.21 -12.24
C LEU A 431 -22.10 14.50 -12.76
N PRO A 432 -21.75 14.06 -13.99
CA PRO A 432 -22.66 13.72 -15.09
C PRO A 432 -22.67 12.22 -15.43
N CYS A 433 -23.85 11.68 -15.75
CA CYS A 433 -23.91 10.52 -16.64
C CYS A 433 -23.02 10.83 -17.86
N PRO A 434 -22.23 9.88 -18.38
CA PRO A 434 -21.67 10.04 -19.71
C PRO A 434 -22.83 10.38 -20.62
N LEU A 435 -22.73 11.52 -21.30
CA LEU A 435 -23.70 11.88 -22.31
C LEU A 435 -23.64 10.74 -23.32
N LEU A 436 -24.72 9.95 -23.36
CA LEU A 436 -25.09 9.23 -24.57
C LEU A 436 -25.40 10.33 -25.58
N PHE A 437 -24.35 10.82 -26.24
CA PHE A 437 -24.53 11.50 -27.52
C PHE A 437 -25.23 10.47 -28.44
N PRO A 438 -26.22 10.89 -29.23
CA PRO A 438 -26.86 9.99 -30.17
C PRO A 438 -25.78 9.31 -31.03
N ASP A 439 -25.85 7.98 -31.20
CA ASP A 439 -24.95 7.14 -32.01
C ASP A 439 -24.82 7.55 -33.50
N ASN A 440 -25.34 8.73 -33.89
CA ASN A 440 -25.54 9.19 -35.26
C ASN A 440 -24.93 10.58 -35.56
N LEU A 441 -23.96 11.08 -34.77
CA LEU A 441 -23.19 12.25 -35.24
C LEU A 441 -22.20 11.80 -36.33
N PRO A 442 -22.21 12.41 -37.53
CA PRO A 442 -21.25 12.06 -38.57
C PRO A 442 -19.85 12.50 -38.15
N LEU A 443 -18.99 11.53 -37.82
CA LEU A 443 -17.56 11.75 -37.61
C LEU A 443 -16.92 12.17 -38.95
N SER A 444 -16.18 13.29 -38.95
CA SER A 444 -15.48 13.77 -40.14
C SER A 444 -14.06 13.20 -40.21
N VAL A 445 -13.58 12.89 -41.42
CA VAL A 445 -12.19 12.50 -41.67
C VAL A 445 -11.20 13.56 -41.16
N ALA A 446 -11.59 14.83 -41.20
CA ALA A 446 -10.79 15.96 -40.71
C ALA A 446 -10.57 15.94 -39.18
N ASP A 447 -11.42 15.24 -38.42
CA ASP A 447 -11.26 15.16 -36.96
C ASP A 447 -10.20 14.11 -36.58
N PHE A 448 -10.00 13.09 -37.42
CA PHE A 448 -8.93 12.11 -37.27
C PHE A 448 -7.58 12.67 -37.72
N GLU A 449 -7.54 13.44 -38.80
CA GLU A 449 -6.30 14.11 -39.28
C GLU A 449 -5.69 15.04 -38.23
N SER A 450 -6.53 15.59 -37.34
CA SER A 450 -6.10 16.44 -36.21
C SER A 450 -5.27 15.71 -35.14
N LEU A 451 -5.27 14.37 -35.13
CA LEU A 451 -4.44 13.57 -34.22
C LEU A 451 -3.04 13.32 -34.79
N LEU A 452 -2.84 13.56 -36.08
CA LEU A 452 -1.57 13.25 -36.74
C LEU A 452 -0.47 14.23 -36.30
N PRO A 453 0.77 13.75 -36.09
CA PRO A 453 1.90 14.61 -35.72
C PRO A 453 2.14 15.79 -36.67
N ASN A 454 1.80 15.62 -37.95
CA ASN A 454 1.92 16.68 -38.96
C ASN A 454 1.06 17.93 -38.65
N SER A 455 -0.02 17.77 -37.87
CA SER A 455 -0.90 18.87 -37.47
C SER A 455 -0.31 19.70 -36.32
N PHE A 456 0.63 19.15 -35.54
CA PHE A 456 1.06 19.72 -34.25
C PHE A 456 1.70 21.09 -34.38
N GLU A 457 2.47 21.32 -35.46
CA GLU A 457 3.07 22.63 -35.74
C GLU A 457 2.03 23.73 -35.90
N SER A 458 0.89 23.41 -36.51
CA SER A 458 -0.15 24.40 -36.79
C SER A 458 -1.23 24.46 -35.72
N GLU A 459 -1.56 23.33 -35.10
CA GLU A 459 -2.72 23.21 -34.21
C GLU A 459 -2.36 22.90 -32.75
N GLY A 460 -1.07 22.69 -32.44
CA GLY A 460 -0.60 22.32 -31.11
C GLY A 460 -0.51 20.80 -30.90
N HIS A 461 0.34 20.42 -29.95
CA HIS A 461 0.64 19.03 -29.60
C HIS A 461 -0.56 18.36 -28.94
N VAL A 462 -0.79 17.08 -29.26
CA VAL A 462 -1.89 16.29 -28.70
C VAL A 462 -1.33 15.17 -27.85
N PHE A 463 -1.82 15.08 -26.61
CA PHE A 463 -1.65 13.93 -25.74
C PHE A 463 -2.95 13.12 -25.69
N ILE A 464 -2.81 11.80 -25.71
CA ILE A 464 -3.92 10.85 -25.64
C ILE A 464 -3.80 10.00 -24.38
N ALA A 465 -4.91 9.86 -23.64
CA ALA A 465 -4.95 9.07 -22.45
C ALA A 465 -4.71 7.58 -22.75
N PRO A 466 -3.81 6.88 -22.02
CA PRO A 466 -3.47 5.47 -22.24
C PRO A 466 -4.58 4.51 -21.78
N ARG A 467 -5.74 4.58 -22.45
CA ARG A 467 -6.92 3.74 -22.21
C ARG A 467 -6.92 2.52 -23.14
N GLU A 468 -7.58 1.44 -22.73
CA GLU A 468 -7.76 0.23 -23.55
C GLU A 468 -8.89 0.46 -24.58
N TYR A 469 -8.65 1.33 -25.58
CA TYR A 469 -9.63 1.68 -26.64
C TYR A 469 -10.07 0.45 -27.45
N CYS A 470 -9.11 -0.44 -27.72
CA CYS A 470 -9.29 -1.71 -28.41
C CYS A 470 -8.43 -2.77 -27.72
N ASN A 471 -8.85 -4.03 -27.77
CA ASN A 471 -8.12 -5.13 -27.13
C ASN A 471 -6.71 -5.35 -27.70
N ASP A 472 -6.50 -5.03 -28.98
CA ASP A 472 -5.23 -5.23 -29.69
C ASP A 472 -4.27 -4.02 -29.57
N LEU A 473 -4.66 -2.98 -28.82
CA LEU A 473 -3.84 -1.78 -28.64
C LEU A 473 -2.81 -1.99 -27.53
N GLU A 474 -1.53 -1.89 -27.88
CA GLU A 474 -0.43 -1.96 -26.91
C GLU A 474 -0.31 -0.65 -26.12
N LEU A 475 -0.45 -0.74 -24.79
CA LEU A 475 -0.25 0.39 -23.88
C LEU A 475 1.24 0.67 -23.72
N SER A 476 1.67 1.92 -23.94
CA SER A 476 3.03 2.40 -23.67
C SER A 476 3.01 3.52 -22.64
N TYR A 477 4.09 3.61 -21.84
CA TYR A 477 4.32 4.75 -20.94
C TYR A 477 4.71 6.01 -21.70
N ASN A 478 5.32 5.87 -22.89
CA ASN A 478 5.65 6.99 -23.74
C ASN A 478 4.42 7.37 -24.59
N ASN A 479 3.88 8.56 -24.35
CA ASN A 479 2.64 9.00 -24.99
C ASN A 479 2.76 9.11 -26.52
N THR A 480 3.92 9.52 -27.03
CA THR A 480 4.15 9.65 -28.48
C THR A 480 4.14 8.28 -29.16
N GLU A 481 4.75 7.28 -28.54
CA GLU A 481 4.71 5.89 -29.03
C GLU A 481 3.28 5.34 -28.97
N PHE A 482 2.58 5.57 -27.86
CA PHE A 482 1.21 5.15 -27.69
C PHE A 482 0.27 5.78 -28.72
N LEU A 483 0.43 7.07 -29.02
CA LEU A 483 -0.32 7.78 -30.05
C LEU A 483 -0.05 7.20 -31.45
N LEU A 484 1.20 6.91 -31.78
CA LEU A 484 1.55 6.29 -33.06
C LEU A 484 0.95 4.89 -33.21
N ASN A 485 0.99 4.08 -32.14
CA ASN A 485 0.36 2.76 -32.10
C ASN A 485 -1.17 2.87 -32.28
N PHE A 486 -1.80 3.85 -31.63
CA PHE A 486 -3.21 4.15 -31.79
C PHE A 486 -3.57 4.53 -33.23
N ILE A 487 -2.83 5.46 -33.84
CA ILE A 487 -3.04 5.88 -35.23
C ILE A 487 -2.89 4.69 -36.19
N ALA A 488 -1.82 3.90 -36.03
CA ALA A 488 -1.54 2.73 -36.87
C ALA A 488 -2.62 1.64 -36.75
N LEU A 489 -3.27 1.51 -35.59
CA LEU A 489 -4.41 0.60 -35.40
C LEU A 489 -5.67 1.13 -36.09
N MET A 490 -5.95 2.43 -35.94
CA MET A 490 -7.13 3.07 -36.54
C MET A 490 -7.07 3.16 -38.07
N GLU A 491 -5.88 3.11 -38.67
CA GLU A 491 -5.72 2.93 -40.14
C GLU A 491 -6.16 1.53 -40.61
N LYS A 492 -6.10 0.52 -39.74
CA LYS A 492 -6.41 -0.89 -40.06
C LYS A 492 -7.81 -1.32 -39.64
N VAL A 493 -8.35 -0.71 -38.59
CA VAL A 493 -9.59 -1.11 -37.92
C VAL A 493 -10.60 0.04 -38.01
N THR A 494 -11.82 -0.26 -38.45
CA THR A 494 -12.90 0.74 -38.43
C THR A 494 -13.40 0.96 -37.00
N PRO A 495 -13.77 2.21 -36.62
CA PRO A 495 -14.23 2.55 -35.26
C PRO A 495 -15.40 1.69 -34.73
N ASP A 496 -16.20 1.10 -35.62
CA ASP A 496 -17.34 0.22 -35.28
C ASP A 496 -16.97 -1.27 -35.10
N SER A 497 -15.69 -1.60 -35.05
CA SER A 497 -15.24 -2.98 -34.86
C SER A 497 -15.65 -3.51 -33.48
N LYS A 498 -16.13 -4.76 -33.44
CA LYS A 498 -16.47 -5.47 -32.18
C LYS A 498 -15.28 -5.66 -31.23
N GLN A 499 -14.05 -5.39 -31.69
CA GLN A 499 -12.83 -5.50 -30.90
C GLN A 499 -12.51 -4.22 -30.10
N CYS A 500 -13.27 -3.15 -30.31
CA CYS A 500 -13.06 -1.84 -29.69
C CYS A 500 -14.28 -1.37 -28.87
N ASP A 501 -14.07 -0.48 -27.91
CA ASP A 501 -15.16 0.21 -27.22
C ASP A 501 -15.59 1.42 -28.07
N ASN A 502 -16.70 1.24 -28.79
CA ASN A 502 -17.25 2.28 -29.67
C ASN A 502 -17.47 3.60 -28.91
N LEU A 503 -18.00 3.56 -27.69
CA LEU A 503 -18.31 4.79 -26.94
C LEU A 503 -17.03 5.58 -26.64
N LEU A 504 -15.97 4.89 -26.25
CA LEU A 504 -14.70 5.50 -25.88
C LEU A 504 -14.00 6.13 -27.09
N LEU A 505 -13.98 5.41 -28.22
CA LEU A 505 -13.43 5.91 -29.49
C LEU A 505 -14.21 7.10 -30.05
N HIS A 506 -15.54 7.01 -30.07
CA HIS A 506 -16.39 8.08 -30.60
C HIS A 506 -16.26 9.35 -29.77
N ASN A 507 -16.23 9.23 -28.43
CA ASN A 507 -16.02 10.38 -27.54
C ASN A 507 -14.64 11.02 -27.76
N LEU A 508 -13.59 10.21 -27.91
CA LEU A 508 -12.25 10.69 -28.20
C LEU A 508 -12.22 11.51 -29.51
N ILE A 509 -12.70 10.95 -30.62
CA ILE A 509 -12.63 11.60 -31.93
C ILE A 509 -13.50 12.87 -31.95
N LEU A 510 -14.68 12.82 -31.32
CA LEU A 510 -15.54 13.99 -31.18
C LEU A 510 -14.83 15.14 -30.44
N ASP A 511 -14.18 14.82 -29.31
CA ASP A 511 -13.44 15.79 -28.52
C ASP A 511 -12.28 16.39 -29.32
N THR A 512 -11.56 15.59 -30.13
CA THR A 512 -10.52 16.10 -31.04
C THR A 512 -11.07 17.17 -31.97
N GLY A 513 -12.21 16.89 -32.63
CA GLY A 513 -12.84 17.82 -33.55
C GLY A 513 -13.26 19.12 -32.87
N ILE A 514 -13.78 19.05 -31.64
CA ILE A 514 -14.16 20.22 -30.85
C ILE A 514 -12.95 21.08 -30.50
N ILE A 515 -11.86 20.48 -29.99
CA ILE A 515 -10.65 21.22 -29.62
C ILE A 515 -9.97 21.81 -30.86
N ARG A 516 -9.96 21.10 -32.00
CA ARG A 516 -9.44 21.66 -33.26
C ARG A 516 -10.16 22.95 -33.63
N GLN A 517 -11.50 22.98 -33.56
CA GLN A 517 -12.25 24.20 -33.83
C GLN A 517 -11.93 25.33 -32.86
N LEU A 518 -11.66 25.02 -31.59
CA LEU A 518 -11.21 26.01 -30.61
C LEU A 518 -9.87 26.63 -31.02
N VAL A 519 -8.91 25.80 -31.45
CA VAL A 519 -7.59 26.26 -31.91
C VAL A 519 -7.73 27.17 -33.12
N GLU A 520 -8.46 26.73 -34.15
CA GLU A 520 -8.63 27.46 -35.42
C GLU A 520 -9.32 28.81 -35.24
N LYS A 521 -10.38 28.86 -34.41
CA LYS A 521 -11.20 30.06 -34.24
C LYS A 521 -10.62 31.03 -33.22
N VAL A 522 -9.96 30.53 -32.17
CA VAL A 522 -9.57 31.34 -31.01
C VAL A 522 -8.05 31.44 -30.86
N TRP A 523 -7.35 30.31 -30.67
CA TRP A 523 -5.94 30.34 -30.28
C TRP A 523 -5.03 30.90 -31.39
N LYS A 524 -5.24 30.51 -32.66
CA LYS A 524 -4.47 31.04 -33.80
C LYS A 524 -4.60 32.55 -34.00
N ASN A 525 -5.73 33.14 -33.59
CA ASN A 525 -6.04 34.54 -33.80
C ASN A 525 -5.58 35.45 -32.64
N LYS A 526 -4.88 34.91 -31.64
CA LYS A 526 -4.45 35.63 -30.44
C LYS A 526 -2.93 35.51 -30.29
N ASP A 527 -2.28 36.65 -30.06
CA ASP A 527 -0.87 36.66 -29.69
C ASP A 527 -0.71 36.39 -28.18
N LEU A 528 -0.19 35.20 -27.85
CA LEU A 528 -0.02 34.75 -26.47
C LEU A 528 0.97 35.61 -25.68
N ASN A 529 2.01 36.12 -26.33
CA ASN A 529 3.06 36.91 -25.69
C ASN A 529 2.53 38.24 -25.15
N THR A 530 1.62 38.90 -25.89
CA THR A 530 0.97 40.14 -25.44
C THR A 530 0.21 39.94 -24.12
N TYR A 531 -0.37 38.75 -23.90
CA TYR A 531 -1.08 38.43 -22.66
C TYR A 531 -0.15 37.91 -21.55
N GLY A 532 1.11 37.60 -21.86
CA GLY A 532 2.05 36.95 -20.93
C GLY A 532 1.72 35.48 -20.71
N PHE A 533 1.28 34.78 -21.77
CA PHE A 533 0.99 33.34 -21.73
C PHE A 533 2.12 32.56 -22.42
N LEU A 534 2.66 31.56 -21.72
CA LEU A 534 3.61 30.59 -22.26
C LEU A 534 2.90 29.53 -23.10
N ALA A 535 1.73 29.07 -22.63
CA ALA A 535 0.94 28.05 -23.30
C ALA A 535 -0.56 28.20 -23.01
N VAL A 536 -1.38 27.64 -23.88
CA VAL A 536 -2.82 27.42 -23.66
C VAL A 536 -3.12 25.94 -23.88
N PHE A 537 -4.03 25.39 -23.08
CA PHE A 537 -4.38 23.99 -23.16
C PHE A 537 -5.87 23.72 -22.96
N ALA A 538 -6.32 22.59 -23.47
CA ALA A 538 -7.65 22.05 -23.23
C ALA A 538 -7.54 20.54 -23.00
N ALA A 539 -8.04 20.08 -21.86
CA ALA A 539 -8.14 18.67 -21.50
C ALA A 539 -9.62 18.27 -21.46
N THR A 540 -9.97 17.10 -21.98
CA THR A 540 -11.36 16.64 -22.11
C THR A 540 -11.61 15.29 -21.45
N ASP A 541 -12.89 15.00 -21.18
CA ASP A 541 -13.34 13.73 -20.59
C ASP A 541 -13.04 12.52 -21.49
N GLY A 542 -13.03 12.73 -22.82
CA GLY A 542 -12.66 11.72 -23.83
C GLY A 542 -11.19 11.26 -23.75
N GLY A 543 -10.34 11.93 -22.98
CA GLY A 543 -8.95 11.55 -22.78
C GLY A 543 -7.98 12.25 -23.71
N ILE A 544 -8.32 13.43 -24.23
CA ILE A 544 -7.40 14.26 -25.01
C ILE A 544 -6.96 15.46 -24.20
N THR A 545 -5.67 15.75 -24.25
CA THR A 545 -5.12 17.04 -23.82
C THR A 545 -4.37 17.66 -24.98
N ARG A 546 -4.76 18.87 -25.39
CA ARG A 546 -4.06 19.62 -26.44
C ARG A 546 -3.35 20.83 -25.85
N VAL A 547 -2.08 21.00 -26.20
CA VAL A 547 -1.22 22.10 -25.74
C VAL A 547 -0.75 22.92 -26.94
N PHE A 548 -0.92 24.24 -26.87
CA PHE A 548 -0.54 25.17 -27.94
C PHE A 548 0.30 26.33 -27.36
N PRO A 549 1.44 26.70 -27.99
CA PRO A 549 2.01 26.16 -29.23
C PRO A 549 2.77 24.84 -29.03
N ASN A 550 3.17 24.16 -30.11
CA ASN A 550 3.88 22.86 -30.05
C ASN A 550 5.12 22.88 -29.13
N LYS A 551 5.88 23.98 -29.15
CA LYS A 551 7.06 24.17 -28.30
C LYS A 551 6.77 24.01 -26.81
N ALA A 552 5.57 24.37 -26.35
CA ALA A 552 5.21 24.27 -24.93
C ALA A 552 4.96 22.82 -24.46
N ALA A 553 4.83 21.87 -25.39
CA ALA A 553 4.62 20.47 -25.06
C ALA A 553 5.86 19.78 -24.49
N GLU A 554 7.07 20.29 -24.80
CA GLU A 554 8.32 19.78 -24.24
C GLU A 554 8.41 20.03 -22.73
N THR A 555 7.85 21.16 -22.28
CA THR A 555 7.79 21.57 -20.85
C THR A 555 6.50 21.13 -20.15
N TRP A 556 5.75 20.20 -20.74
CA TRP A 556 4.47 19.72 -20.21
C TRP A 556 4.65 18.42 -19.44
N GLU A 557 4.68 18.50 -18.11
CA GLU A 557 4.96 17.36 -17.22
C GLU A 557 3.71 16.71 -16.61
N GLU A 558 2.51 17.20 -16.96
CA GLU A 558 1.26 16.66 -16.41
C GLU A 558 0.91 15.28 -17.00
N ASP A 559 0.24 14.44 -16.21
CA ASP A 559 -0.20 13.11 -16.63
C ASP A 559 -1.12 13.20 -17.87
N PRO A 560 -0.83 12.44 -18.96
CA PRO A 560 -1.64 12.48 -20.17
C PRO A 560 -3.06 11.93 -19.98
N GLU A 561 -3.35 11.17 -18.92
CA GLU A 561 -4.70 10.81 -18.50
C GLU A 561 -5.32 11.96 -17.67
N PRO A 562 -6.31 12.69 -18.21
CA PRO A 562 -6.90 13.84 -17.52
C PRO A 562 -7.48 13.49 -16.13
N PHE A 563 -7.94 12.25 -15.92
CA PHE A 563 -8.49 11.84 -14.62
C PHE A 563 -7.44 11.62 -13.54
N ASN A 564 -6.18 11.38 -13.91
CA ASN A 564 -5.08 11.32 -12.96
C ASN A 564 -4.58 12.74 -12.62
N ALA A 565 -4.67 13.68 -13.57
CA ALA A 565 -4.19 15.04 -13.41
C ALA A 565 -4.91 15.79 -12.27
N SER A 566 -4.13 16.46 -11.42
CA SER A 566 -4.65 17.18 -10.24
C SER A 566 -5.44 18.42 -10.64
N TYR A 567 -4.95 19.20 -11.61
CA TYR A 567 -5.61 20.43 -12.08
C TYR A 567 -7.01 20.14 -12.63
N TYR A 568 -7.18 19.00 -13.31
CA TYR A 568 -8.44 18.60 -13.93
C TYR A 568 -9.50 18.31 -12.86
N ARG A 569 -9.16 17.45 -11.88
CA ARG A 569 -10.04 17.08 -10.77
C ARG A 569 -10.42 18.29 -9.90
N ARG A 570 -9.45 19.14 -9.55
CA ARG A 570 -9.69 20.38 -8.77
C ARG A 570 -10.56 21.38 -9.50
N SER A 571 -10.38 21.54 -10.81
CA SER A 571 -11.20 22.45 -11.63
C SER A 571 -12.65 22.00 -11.73
N LEU A 572 -12.91 20.69 -11.74
CA LEU A 572 -14.26 20.14 -11.77
C LEU A 572 -15.02 20.32 -10.45
N ASP A 573 -14.33 20.17 -9.32
CA ASP A 573 -14.95 20.35 -7.99
C ASP A 573 -15.22 21.83 -7.67
N ASN A 574 -14.36 22.74 -8.11
CA ASN A 574 -14.45 24.16 -7.81
C ASN A 574 -15.22 24.97 -8.86
N LYS A 575 -15.59 26.19 -8.50
CA LYS A 575 -16.11 27.23 -9.41
C LYS A 575 -15.10 28.36 -9.51
N GLY A 576 -14.84 28.85 -10.72
CA GLY A 576 -13.88 29.91 -10.98
C GLY A 576 -12.55 29.40 -11.53
N TYR A 577 -11.49 30.20 -11.38
CA TYR A 577 -10.15 29.90 -11.87
C TYR A 577 -9.28 29.34 -10.76
N ILE A 578 -8.66 28.19 -11.01
CA ILE A 578 -7.75 27.52 -10.09
C ILE A 578 -6.33 27.80 -10.53
N PHE A 579 -5.58 28.46 -9.67
CA PHE A 579 -4.16 28.73 -9.81
C PHE A 579 -3.38 27.64 -9.08
N ARG A 580 -2.35 27.14 -9.74
CA ARG A 580 -1.41 26.17 -9.21
C ARG A 580 -0.03 26.48 -9.76
N ASP A 581 0.97 26.37 -8.91
CA ASP A 581 2.36 26.46 -9.35
C ASP A 581 2.94 25.09 -9.71
N GLU A 582 3.96 25.08 -10.57
CA GLU A 582 4.72 23.89 -10.95
C GLU A 582 6.01 23.82 -10.13
N LEU A 583 6.17 22.74 -9.36
CA LEU A 583 7.37 22.50 -8.55
C LEU A 583 8.52 22.06 -9.48
N LEU A 584 9.20 23.02 -10.12
CA LEU A 584 10.26 22.73 -11.09
C LEU A 584 11.65 22.72 -10.44
N ASN A 585 12.48 21.78 -10.89
CA ASN A 585 13.92 21.83 -10.69
C ASN A 585 14.48 23.08 -11.40
N PRO A 586 15.18 23.99 -10.70
CA PRO A 586 15.51 25.32 -11.19
C PRO A 586 16.64 25.35 -12.24
N GLU A 587 16.95 24.24 -12.92
CA GLU A 587 18.18 24.15 -13.66
C GLU A 587 18.19 24.89 -15.01
N ASN A 588 17.07 25.17 -15.70
CA ASN A 588 17.12 25.97 -16.95
C ASN A 588 15.81 26.60 -17.50
N ASP A 589 14.62 26.36 -16.94
CA ASP A 589 13.35 26.80 -17.56
C ASP A 589 12.66 27.99 -16.86
N THR A 590 11.83 28.71 -17.62
CA THR A 590 11.00 29.81 -17.12
C THR A 590 9.89 29.26 -16.23
N ILE A 591 9.81 29.74 -14.99
CA ILE A 591 8.78 29.32 -14.02
C ILE A 591 7.41 29.70 -14.57
N GLY A 592 6.53 28.72 -14.72
CA GLY A 592 5.19 28.90 -15.28
C GLY A 592 4.10 28.55 -14.29
N ILE A 593 3.12 29.44 -14.11
CA ILE A 593 1.97 29.20 -13.23
C ILE A 593 0.81 28.64 -14.06
N LEU A 594 0.29 27.49 -13.67
CA LEU A 594 -0.83 26.84 -14.33
C LEU A 594 -2.16 27.39 -13.81
N VAL A 595 -3.01 27.89 -14.72
CA VAL A 595 -4.37 28.34 -14.40
C VAL A 595 -5.37 27.49 -15.17
N SER A 596 -6.36 26.95 -14.46
CA SER A 596 -7.35 26.03 -15.04
C SER A 596 -8.77 26.37 -14.59
N THR A 597 -9.74 26.08 -15.46
CA THR A 597 -11.16 26.22 -15.14
C THR A 597 -11.99 25.20 -15.92
N ALA A 598 -13.04 24.68 -15.28
CA ALA A 598 -13.96 23.75 -15.94
C ALA A 598 -14.95 24.50 -16.83
N VAL A 599 -15.16 23.97 -18.04
CA VAL A 599 -16.17 24.45 -18.97
C VAL A 599 -17.53 23.99 -18.48
N GLU A 600 -18.38 24.90 -18.04
CA GLU A 600 -19.72 24.59 -17.54
C GLU A 600 -20.77 24.91 -18.62
N ILE A 601 -21.52 23.91 -19.09
CA ILE A 601 -22.60 24.08 -20.06
C ILE A 601 -23.92 23.51 -19.53
N THR A 602 -25.03 24.13 -19.91
CA THR A 602 -26.37 23.70 -19.48
C THR A 602 -27.17 23.23 -20.69
N ILE A 603 -27.45 21.93 -20.78
CA ILE A 603 -28.23 21.31 -21.85
C ILE A 603 -29.49 20.68 -21.25
N GLY A 604 -30.68 21.08 -21.72
CA GLY A 604 -31.94 20.49 -21.29
C GLY A 604 -32.23 20.62 -19.78
N GLY A 605 -31.74 21.69 -19.14
CA GLY A 605 -31.88 21.91 -17.69
C GLY A 605 -30.89 21.13 -16.82
N LYS A 606 -29.95 20.39 -17.41
CA LYS A 606 -28.85 19.73 -16.70
C LYS A 606 -27.54 20.45 -16.97
N THR A 607 -26.80 20.75 -15.91
CA THR A 607 -25.44 21.29 -15.98
C THR A 607 -24.45 20.15 -16.13
N ILE A 608 -23.50 20.29 -17.05
CA ILE A 608 -22.43 19.33 -17.33
C ILE A 608 -21.09 20.07 -17.47
N LYS A 609 -20.00 19.37 -17.13
CA LYS A 609 -18.63 19.90 -17.24
C LYS A 609 -17.76 18.95 -18.09
N PRO A 610 -17.77 19.07 -19.43
CA PRO A 610 -17.11 18.10 -20.33
C PRO A 610 -15.60 18.29 -20.50
N ALA A 611 -15.08 19.47 -20.20
CA ALA A 611 -13.68 19.80 -20.44
C ALA A 611 -13.15 20.80 -19.42
N VAL A 612 -11.83 20.82 -19.25
CA VAL A 612 -11.08 21.81 -18.48
C VAL A 612 -10.16 22.54 -19.43
N VAL A 613 -10.26 23.87 -19.44
CA VAL A 613 -9.40 24.74 -20.24
C VAL A 613 -8.48 25.51 -19.31
N GLY A 614 -7.30 25.84 -19.80
CA GLY A 614 -6.33 26.56 -18.99
C GLY A 614 -5.22 27.22 -19.78
N VAL A 615 -4.38 27.94 -19.04
CA VAL A 615 -3.24 28.68 -19.54
C VAL A 615 -2.05 28.49 -18.61
N LYS A 616 -0.84 28.48 -19.18
CA LYS A 616 0.42 28.55 -18.44
C LYS A 616 0.91 29.99 -18.51
N LEU A 617 0.96 30.67 -17.38
CA LEU A 617 1.34 32.08 -17.27
C LEU A 617 2.86 32.21 -17.16
N ASP A 618 3.42 33.25 -17.76
CA ASP A 618 4.81 33.65 -17.53
C ASP A 618 4.91 34.40 -16.19
N LEU A 619 5.67 33.85 -15.23
CA LEU A 619 5.82 34.41 -13.89
C LEU A 619 6.36 35.85 -13.91
N GLU A 620 7.36 36.15 -14.75
CA GLU A 620 8.00 37.47 -14.78
C GLU A 620 7.02 38.53 -15.29
N ALA A 621 6.42 38.28 -16.46
CA ALA A 621 5.44 39.18 -17.06
C ALA A 621 4.20 39.41 -16.18
N TRP A 622 3.74 38.39 -15.46
CA TRP A 622 2.60 38.51 -14.55
C TRP A 622 2.94 39.15 -13.22
N THR A 623 4.15 38.96 -12.70
CA THR A 623 4.60 39.64 -11.48
C THR A 623 4.69 41.15 -11.68
N ASP A 624 5.16 41.60 -12.85
CA ASP A 624 5.20 43.04 -13.17
C ASP A 624 3.78 43.63 -13.30
N LYS A 625 2.86 42.90 -13.95
CA LYS A 625 1.43 43.30 -13.98
C LYS A 625 0.82 43.32 -12.58
N PHE A 626 1.16 42.35 -11.73
CA PHE A 626 0.69 42.27 -10.36
C PHE A 626 1.14 43.48 -9.53
N LYS A 627 2.41 43.87 -9.62
CA LYS A 627 2.95 45.07 -8.94
C LYS A 627 2.16 46.32 -9.32
N ILE A 628 1.89 46.50 -10.61
CA ILE A 628 1.14 47.66 -11.12
C ILE A 628 -0.32 47.62 -10.62
N LEU A 629 -0.98 46.45 -10.65
CA LEU A 629 -2.39 46.30 -10.24
C LEU A 629 -2.59 46.41 -8.73
N ALA A 630 -1.61 45.98 -7.95
CA ALA A 630 -1.62 46.11 -6.50
C ALA A 630 -1.34 47.55 -6.02
N SER A 631 -0.89 48.42 -6.93
CA SER A 631 -0.55 49.82 -6.66
C SER A 631 -1.66 50.72 -7.19
N ASN A 632 -2.35 51.42 -6.29
CA ASN A 632 -3.52 52.22 -6.65
C ASN A 632 -3.08 53.50 -7.37
N HIS A 633 -3.14 53.51 -8.70
CA HIS A 633 -2.88 54.70 -9.52
C HIS A 633 -4.05 55.71 -9.45
N THR A 634 -4.40 56.19 -8.26
CA THR A 634 -5.25 57.37 -8.09
C THR A 634 -4.42 58.52 -7.51
N ASP A 635 -4.12 59.48 -8.38
CA ASP A 635 -3.48 60.78 -8.15
C ASP A 635 -1.95 60.85 -8.10
N ASN A 636 -1.40 61.42 -9.18
CA ASN A 636 -0.03 61.91 -9.37
C ASN A 636 0.36 63.09 -8.45
N ARG A 637 -0.12 63.15 -7.21
CA ARG A 637 0.20 64.24 -6.27
C ARG A 637 0.40 63.73 -4.85
N GLN A 638 1.67 63.79 -4.44
CA GLN A 638 2.23 63.86 -3.08
C GLN A 638 2.93 62.59 -2.60
N GLY A 639 4.16 62.79 -2.14
CA GLY A 639 5.14 61.74 -1.90
C GLY A 639 4.88 60.88 -0.66
N SER A 640 5.60 59.74 -0.65
CA SER A 640 6.00 58.90 0.49
C SER A 640 5.25 59.22 1.79
N ASN A 641 4.09 58.61 1.96
CA ASN A 641 3.41 58.55 3.25
C ASN A 641 3.72 57.18 3.88
N THR A 642 4.71 57.16 4.76
CA THR A 642 4.96 56.02 5.65
C THR A 642 3.77 55.78 6.58
N CYS A 643 3.51 54.51 6.87
CA CYS A 643 2.42 54.09 7.74
C CYS A 643 2.75 54.48 9.19
N GLY A 644 1.87 55.29 9.77
CA GLY A 644 1.99 55.79 11.14
C GLY A 644 0.65 55.66 11.86
N PRO A 645 0.65 55.65 13.20
CA PRO A 645 -0.52 55.24 14.00
C PRO A 645 -1.79 56.11 13.82
N ASN A 646 -1.69 57.25 13.13
CA ASN A 646 -2.80 58.21 12.91
C ASN A 646 -3.00 58.62 11.43
N ARG A 647 -2.46 57.90 10.43
CA ARG A 647 -2.70 58.17 9.00
C ARG A 647 -3.19 56.92 8.28
N ALA A 648 -4.10 57.11 7.31
CA ALA A 648 -4.53 56.04 6.41
C ALA A 648 -3.30 55.54 5.63
N CYS A 649 -2.93 54.28 5.86
CA CYS A 649 -1.80 53.61 5.21
C CYS A 649 -2.20 53.34 3.75
N GLU A 650 -1.51 53.99 2.81
CA GLU A 650 -1.66 53.72 1.39
C GLU A 650 -0.73 52.54 1.05
N MET A 651 -1.33 51.36 0.90
CA MET A 651 -0.62 50.10 0.67
C MET A 651 -0.28 49.98 -0.82
N ASP A 652 0.87 50.52 -1.23
CA ASP A 652 1.39 50.49 -2.59
C ASP A 652 2.58 49.51 -2.70
N CYS A 653 2.40 48.43 -3.46
CA CYS A 653 3.36 47.34 -3.58
C CYS A 653 4.54 47.63 -4.53
N GLU A 654 4.44 48.68 -5.36
CA GLU A 654 5.48 49.13 -6.29
C GLU A 654 6.31 50.26 -5.67
N ALA A 655 5.65 51.31 -5.19
CA ALA A 655 6.29 52.50 -4.64
C ALA A 655 6.98 52.24 -3.29
N ASN A 656 6.45 51.33 -2.47
CA ASN A 656 7.00 50.97 -1.16
C ASN A 656 7.55 49.53 -1.15
N SER A 657 8.16 49.09 -2.26
CA SER A 657 8.73 47.72 -2.37
C SER A 657 9.80 47.39 -1.33
N ASP A 658 10.47 48.39 -0.75
CA ASP A 658 11.46 48.18 0.32
C ASP A 658 10.80 47.95 1.71
N ASP A 659 9.59 48.49 1.92
CA ASP A 659 8.89 48.53 3.20
C ASP A 659 7.69 47.56 3.28
N LEU A 660 7.08 47.21 2.14
CA LEU A 660 5.91 46.35 2.04
C LEU A 660 6.20 45.06 1.27
N LEU A 661 5.72 43.95 1.82
CA LEU A 661 5.74 42.63 1.24
C LEU A 661 4.34 42.30 0.70
N CYS A 662 4.24 42.00 -0.59
CA CYS A 662 2.98 41.70 -1.25
C CYS A 662 3.02 40.32 -1.87
N TYR A 663 2.10 39.46 -1.43
CA TYR A 663 2.04 38.05 -1.78
C TYR A 663 0.69 37.69 -2.37
N LEU A 664 0.72 36.82 -3.39
CA LEU A 664 -0.43 36.03 -3.81
C LEU A 664 -0.19 34.59 -3.38
N MET A 665 -1.11 34.07 -2.60
CA MET A 665 -1.08 32.71 -2.08
C MET A 665 -2.27 31.92 -2.60
N ASP A 666 -2.13 30.61 -2.77
CA ASP A 666 -3.24 29.73 -3.11
C ASP A 666 -4.02 29.26 -1.87
N ASP A 667 -5.04 28.45 -2.10
CA ASP A 667 -5.87 27.87 -1.06
C ASP A 667 -5.16 26.82 -0.20
N GLY A 668 -4.05 26.26 -0.67
CA GLY A 668 -3.18 25.35 0.07
C GLY A 668 -2.12 26.05 0.92
N GLY A 669 -1.96 27.38 0.78
CA GLY A 669 -0.93 28.14 1.48
C GLY A 669 0.44 28.09 0.78
N PHE A 670 0.47 27.84 -0.53
CA PHE A 670 1.66 27.93 -1.37
C PHE A 670 1.81 29.34 -1.94
N LEU A 671 3.06 29.77 -2.11
CA LEU A 671 3.39 31.05 -2.73
C LEU A 671 3.20 30.97 -4.25
N ILE A 672 2.39 31.87 -4.82
CA ILE A 672 2.16 31.97 -6.27
C ILE A 672 2.93 33.14 -6.88
N MET A 673 2.90 34.32 -6.26
CA MET A 673 3.65 35.50 -6.72
C MET A 673 4.11 36.35 -5.53
N SER A 674 5.25 37.02 -5.67
CA SER A 674 5.79 37.99 -4.71
C SER A 674 6.26 39.26 -5.43
N ASN A 675 6.12 40.42 -4.77
CA ASN A 675 6.74 41.65 -5.25
C ASN A 675 8.27 41.63 -5.13
N GLN A 676 8.84 40.82 -4.23
CA GLN A 676 10.28 40.68 -4.01
C GLN A 676 10.92 39.69 -4.98
N LYS A 677 12.04 40.10 -5.61
CA LYS A 677 12.79 39.23 -6.53
C LYS A 677 13.43 38.02 -5.83
N ASP A 678 13.82 38.18 -4.56
CA ASP A 678 14.45 37.11 -3.78
C ASP A 678 13.49 35.95 -3.47
N ASP A 679 12.18 36.20 -3.55
CA ASP A 679 11.15 35.19 -3.34
C ASP A 679 10.73 34.47 -4.64
N TRP A 680 11.23 34.89 -5.81
CA TRP A 680 10.90 34.25 -7.09
C TRP A 680 11.37 32.80 -7.16
N ASN A 681 12.53 32.50 -6.56
CA ASN A 681 13.05 31.13 -6.44
C ASN A 681 12.32 30.30 -5.37
N LYS A 682 11.39 30.92 -4.60
CA LYS A 682 10.58 30.26 -3.57
C LYS A 682 9.12 30.11 -3.99
N VAL A 683 8.76 30.54 -5.20
CA VAL A 683 7.43 30.30 -5.78
C VAL A 683 7.19 28.78 -5.80
N GLY A 684 6.01 28.36 -5.37
CA GLY A 684 5.65 26.94 -5.22
C GLY A 684 6.04 26.32 -3.88
N MET A 685 6.85 27.00 -3.06
CA MET A 685 7.12 26.56 -1.69
C MET A 685 5.93 26.84 -0.77
N PHE A 686 5.78 26.01 0.27
CA PHE A 686 4.81 26.27 1.32
C PHE A 686 5.16 27.58 2.04
N PHE A 687 4.17 28.44 2.27
CA PHE A 687 4.42 29.78 2.76
C PHE A 687 4.99 29.81 4.18
N GLY A 688 4.81 28.74 4.97
CA GLY A 688 5.48 28.55 6.26
C GLY A 688 7.01 28.44 6.16
N ASP A 689 7.56 28.12 4.98
CA ASP A 689 9.01 28.14 4.71
C ASP A 689 9.50 29.50 4.20
N VAL A 690 8.62 30.29 3.59
CA VAL A 690 8.92 31.62 3.06
C VAL A 690 8.88 32.69 4.16
N ASP A 691 7.74 32.82 4.84
CA ASP A 691 7.55 33.68 6.02
C ASP A 691 6.75 32.90 7.08
N PRO A 692 7.45 32.17 7.98
CA PRO A 692 6.84 31.37 9.04
C PRO A 692 5.89 32.19 9.92
N PHE A 693 6.28 33.43 10.21
CA PHE A 693 5.55 34.30 11.11
C PHE A 693 4.23 34.73 10.49
N LEU A 694 4.20 34.98 9.18
CA LEU A 694 3.00 35.46 8.48
C LEU A 694 2.02 34.30 8.30
N MET A 695 2.52 33.13 7.93
CA MET A 695 1.69 31.93 7.81
C MET A 695 1.04 31.57 9.15
N TYR A 696 1.79 31.62 10.26
CA TYR A 696 1.22 31.39 11.59
C TYR A 696 0.15 32.44 11.96
N ALA A 697 0.37 33.72 11.63
CA ALA A 697 -0.62 34.77 11.88
C ALA A 697 -1.91 34.52 11.08
N LEU A 698 -1.80 34.10 9.81
CA LEU A 698 -2.95 33.75 8.98
C LEU A 698 -3.69 32.53 9.54
N TYR A 699 -2.97 31.50 9.99
CA TYR A 699 -3.54 30.32 10.64
C TYR A 699 -4.26 30.65 11.96
N ASN A 700 -3.61 31.41 12.86
CA ASN A 700 -4.18 31.78 14.15
C ASN A 700 -5.45 32.66 14.02
N ASN A 701 -5.53 33.47 12.96
CA ASN A 701 -6.72 34.27 12.63
C ASN A 701 -7.74 33.49 11.76
N SER A 702 -7.60 32.16 11.68
CA SER A 702 -8.54 31.26 10.98
C SER A 702 -8.67 31.51 9.48
N PHE A 703 -7.68 32.10 8.80
CA PHE A 703 -7.68 32.16 7.33
C PHE A 703 -7.44 30.80 6.72
N TYR A 704 -6.51 30.04 7.30
CA TYR A 704 -6.24 28.66 6.95
C TYR A 704 -6.64 27.75 8.09
N ASN A 705 -7.25 26.62 7.73
CA ASN A 705 -7.44 25.48 8.62
C ASN A 705 -6.41 24.41 8.27
N ARG A 706 -6.00 23.62 9.26
CA ARG A 706 -5.07 22.50 9.11
C ARG A 706 -5.80 21.19 9.34
N LYS A 707 -5.59 20.21 8.47
CA LYS A 707 -6.01 18.83 8.70
C LYS A 707 -4.81 17.90 8.48
N GLN A 708 -4.62 16.99 9.42
CA GLN A 708 -3.58 15.97 9.37
C GLN A 708 -4.21 14.63 8.96
N SER A 709 -3.47 13.86 8.17
CA SER A 709 -3.82 12.52 7.69
C SER A 709 -2.60 11.62 7.81
N PHE A 710 -2.80 10.30 7.83
CA PHE A 710 -1.73 9.32 7.96
C PHE A 710 -1.60 8.50 6.68
N ASP A 711 -0.42 8.51 6.04
CA ASP A 711 -0.07 7.61 4.93
C ASP A 711 0.61 6.35 5.49
N TYR A 712 -0.17 5.28 5.64
CA TYR A 712 0.31 3.97 6.11
C TYR A 712 1.11 3.19 5.07
N GLN A 713 1.17 3.64 3.81
CA GLN A 713 1.85 2.95 2.70
C GLN A 713 3.13 3.66 2.25
N SER A 714 3.58 4.64 3.04
CA SER A 714 4.79 5.44 2.80
C SER A 714 6.10 4.67 3.00
N VAL A 715 7.19 5.30 2.54
CA VAL A 715 8.55 4.77 2.60
C VAL A 715 9.44 5.73 3.37
N CYS A 716 10.17 5.22 4.36
CA CYS A 716 11.14 5.97 5.13
C CYS A 716 12.53 5.35 4.97
N GLU A 717 13.55 6.18 5.10
CA GLU A 717 14.92 5.70 5.22
C GLU A 717 15.10 4.92 6.54
N ARG A 718 15.93 3.88 6.50
CA ARG A 718 16.38 3.19 7.71
C ARG A 718 17.32 4.10 8.49
N MET A 719 16.91 4.54 9.68
CA MET A 719 17.84 5.09 10.66
C MET A 719 18.87 4.01 11.00
N GLN A 720 20.15 4.32 10.84
CA GLN A 720 21.22 3.47 11.35
C GLN A 720 21.12 3.46 12.89
N ASN A 721 20.48 2.43 13.45
CA ASN A 721 20.57 2.20 14.89
C ASN A 721 22.04 1.93 15.22
N SER A 722 22.67 2.89 15.87
CA SER A 722 24.08 2.92 16.27
C SER A 722 24.47 1.86 17.31
N GLU A 723 23.56 0.94 17.65
CA GLU A 723 23.78 -0.12 18.64
C GLU A 723 24.18 -1.49 18.06
N ALA A 724 24.26 -1.65 16.74
CA ALA A 724 24.76 -2.88 16.12
C ALA A 724 26.25 -2.77 15.73
N GLY A 725 27.13 -2.65 16.74
CA GLY A 725 28.56 -2.90 16.57
C GLY A 725 28.85 -4.38 16.34
N ALA A 726 28.58 -4.90 15.15
CA ALA A 726 28.98 -6.25 14.75
C ALA A 726 30.21 -6.18 13.84
N ALA A 727 31.40 -6.30 14.44
CA ALA A 727 32.62 -6.57 13.69
C ALA A 727 32.45 -7.87 12.87
N PRO A 728 32.89 -7.92 11.59
CA PRO A 728 32.77 -9.12 10.78
C PRO A 728 33.69 -10.21 11.35
N ARG A 729 33.12 -11.20 12.04
CA ARG A 729 33.87 -12.40 12.44
C ARG A 729 33.77 -13.46 11.35
N GLY A 730 34.58 -13.31 10.32
CA GLY A 730 34.98 -14.42 9.46
C GLY A 730 36.31 -14.98 9.95
N VAL A 731 36.30 -16.06 10.72
CA VAL A 731 37.52 -16.86 10.95
C VAL A 731 37.60 -17.84 9.78
N PHE A 732 38.44 -17.52 8.80
CA PHE A 732 38.84 -18.45 7.75
C PHE A 732 39.72 -19.53 8.38
N VAL A 733 39.28 -20.78 8.39
CA VAL A 733 40.12 -21.93 8.76
C VAL A 733 40.79 -22.40 7.48
N PRO A 734 42.10 -22.18 7.27
CA PRO A 734 42.77 -22.58 6.03
C PRO A 734 42.80 -24.11 5.94
N THR A 735 42.55 -24.63 4.74
CA THR A 735 42.76 -26.05 4.47
C THR A 735 44.20 -26.26 3.97
N ILE A 736 44.72 -27.49 4.08
CA ILE A 736 46.12 -27.82 3.74
C ILE A 736 46.43 -27.54 2.25
N ALA A 737 45.41 -27.45 1.40
CA ALA A 737 45.55 -27.05 0.00
C ALA A 737 45.98 -25.58 -0.18
N ASP A 738 45.64 -24.69 0.77
CA ASP A 738 45.99 -23.26 0.71
C ASP A 738 47.48 -23.00 0.98
N PHE A 739 48.14 -23.91 1.71
CA PHE A 739 49.59 -23.84 1.95
C PHE A 739 50.45 -24.23 0.73
N VAL A 740 49.91 -25.07 -0.17
CA VAL A 740 50.69 -25.61 -1.29
C VAL A 740 50.75 -24.64 -2.48
N ASN A 741 49.83 -23.67 -2.56
CA ASN A 741 49.88 -22.63 -3.59
C ASN A 741 50.82 -21.46 -3.24
N LEU A 742 51.25 -21.31 -1.98
CA LEU A 742 52.20 -20.25 -1.59
C LEU A 742 53.64 -20.50 -2.09
N ALA A 743 53.96 -21.75 -2.47
CA ALA A 743 55.28 -22.13 -2.97
C ALA A 743 55.49 -21.85 -4.48
N TRP A 744 54.42 -21.51 -5.22
CA TRP A 744 54.50 -21.19 -6.64
C TRP A 744 54.64 -19.68 -6.91
N TRP A 745 54.26 -18.83 -5.96
CA TRP A 745 54.32 -17.37 -6.11
C TRP A 745 55.70 -16.77 -5.77
N THR A 746 56.60 -17.53 -5.12
CA THR A 746 57.96 -17.07 -4.85
C THR A 746 58.93 -17.24 -6.02
N SER A 747 58.54 -17.94 -7.10
CA SER A 747 59.40 -18.20 -8.27
C SER A 747 59.07 -17.35 -9.51
N ALA A 748 57.97 -16.59 -9.51
CA ALA A 748 57.57 -15.73 -10.63
C ALA A 748 57.85 -14.23 -10.41
N ALA A 749 58.15 -13.80 -9.19
CA ALA A 749 58.37 -12.39 -8.83
C ALA A 749 59.82 -11.89 -9.02
N ALA A 750 60.55 -12.45 -10.00
CA ALA A 750 61.91 -12.03 -10.35
C ALA A 750 62.02 -11.33 -11.73
N TRP A 751 60.93 -11.24 -12.50
CA TRP A 751 60.90 -10.53 -13.79
C TRP A 751 59.61 -9.73 -13.95
N TYR A 752 59.58 -8.51 -13.44
CA TYR A 752 59.20 -7.30 -14.18
C TYR A 752 59.03 -6.12 -13.21
N SER A 753 59.98 -5.19 -13.25
CA SER A 753 59.86 -3.85 -12.65
C SER A 753 59.62 -2.86 -13.78
N THR A 754 58.40 -2.31 -13.95
CA THR A 754 58.13 -1.01 -14.60
C THR A 754 56.67 -0.54 -14.38
N HIS A 755 56.48 0.40 -13.45
CA HIS A 755 55.50 1.51 -13.41
C HIS A 755 53.96 1.28 -13.56
N PRO A 756 53.12 2.24 -13.09
CA PRO A 756 51.93 1.96 -12.27
C PRO A 756 50.60 2.10 -13.03
N ASN A 757 49.58 1.47 -12.45
CA ASN A 757 48.12 1.73 -12.52
C ASN A 757 47.38 0.40 -12.62
N ILE A 758 47.13 -0.21 -11.47
CA ILE A 758 45.99 -1.12 -11.34
C ILE A 758 44.99 -0.33 -10.52
N ASN A 759 43.98 0.22 -11.21
CA ASN A 759 42.69 0.50 -10.57
C ASN A 759 42.26 -0.82 -9.95
N SER A 760 42.30 -0.89 -8.62
CA SER A 760 41.47 -1.85 -7.92
C SER A 760 40.04 -1.45 -8.23
N ASN A 761 39.44 -2.12 -9.21
CA ASN A 761 38.00 -2.24 -9.26
C ASN A 761 37.64 -2.96 -7.95
N GLU A 762 37.31 -2.19 -6.92
CA GLU A 762 36.42 -2.67 -5.87
C GLU A 762 35.21 -3.22 -6.61
N VAL A 763 35.15 -4.55 -6.68
CA VAL A 763 33.88 -5.21 -6.93
C VAL A 763 33.12 -4.99 -5.64
N ASP A 764 32.44 -3.84 -5.56
CA ASP A 764 31.37 -3.64 -4.62
C ASP A 764 30.44 -4.83 -4.78
N ALA A 765 30.47 -5.73 -3.79
CA ALA A 765 29.31 -6.54 -3.52
C ALA A 765 28.24 -5.55 -3.06
N GLU A 766 27.54 -4.94 -4.02
CA GLU A 766 26.29 -4.22 -3.81
C GLU A 766 25.30 -5.23 -3.23
N GLY A 767 25.41 -5.47 -1.93
CA GLY A 767 24.31 -5.91 -1.11
C GLY A 767 23.31 -4.77 -1.11
N MET A 768 22.44 -4.74 -2.13
CA MET A 768 21.24 -3.93 -2.14
C MET A 768 20.26 -4.52 -1.13
N ASP A 769 20.60 -4.45 0.16
CA ASP A 769 19.59 -4.36 1.20
C ASP A 769 18.97 -2.97 1.00
N SER A 770 17.73 -2.93 0.51
CA SER A 770 17.01 -1.68 0.27
C SER A 770 17.14 -0.79 1.52
N LYS A 771 17.71 0.42 1.35
CA LYS A 771 17.86 1.43 2.42
C LYS A 771 16.51 1.90 2.98
N GLU A 772 15.44 1.54 2.28
CA GLU A 772 14.07 1.94 2.50
C GLU A 772 13.29 0.89 3.31
N ARG A 773 12.43 1.37 4.22
CA ARG A 773 11.48 0.57 5.00
C ARG A 773 10.08 1.17 4.92
N SER A 774 9.05 0.34 5.07
CA SER A 774 7.69 0.83 5.20
C SER A 774 7.53 1.52 6.55
N CYS A 775 6.91 2.70 6.54
CA CYS A 775 6.63 3.51 7.72
C CYS A 775 5.27 4.20 7.56
N VAL A 776 4.87 4.92 8.60
CA VAL A 776 3.68 5.77 8.57
C VAL A 776 4.16 7.22 8.55
N MET A 777 3.74 7.97 7.53
CA MET A 777 4.05 9.40 7.43
C MET A 777 2.79 10.22 7.72
N ILE A 778 2.96 11.31 8.44
CA ILE A 778 1.91 12.28 8.70
C ILE A 778 1.91 13.28 7.55
N GLN A 779 0.80 13.38 6.85
CA GLN A 779 0.56 14.38 5.82
C GLN A 779 -0.26 15.52 6.41
N THR A 780 0.25 16.73 6.29
CA THR A 780 -0.47 17.95 6.71
C THR A 780 -0.99 18.67 5.48
N GLN A 781 -2.27 19.08 5.51
CA GLN A 781 -2.88 19.86 4.44
C GLN A 781 -3.53 21.11 5.03
N TYR A 782 -3.34 22.24 4.35
CA TYR A 782 -4.01 23.49 4.67
C TYR A 782 -5.08 23.80 3.63
N TYR A 783 -6.16 24.44 4.06
CA TYR A 783 -7.23 24.90 3.18
C TYR A 783 -7.82 26.21 3.70
N LEU A 784 -8.30 27.07 2.78
CA LEU A 784 -8.95 28.32 3.16
C LEU A 784 -10.28 28.08 3.88
N SER A 785 -10.52 28.89 4.92
CA SER A 785 -11.82 28.92 5.60
C SER A 785 -12.87 29.70 4.82
N ASN A 786 -14.14 29.62 5.25
CA ASN A 786 -15.28 30.31 4.64
C ASN A 786 -15.37 31.83 4.97
N LEU A 787 -14.28 32.45 5.41
CA LEU A 787 -14.25 33.88 5.72
C LEU A 787 -14.32 34.73 4.44
N SER A 788 -15.31 35.62 4.36
CA SER A 788 -15.61 36.44 3.18
C SER A 788 -15.14 37.90 3.28
N SER A 789 -14.66 38.32 4.46
CA SER A 789 -14.23 39.70 4.70
C SER A 789 -12.72 39.88 4.58
N SER A 790 -12.30 41.05 4.09
CA SER A 790 -10.92 41.52 4.23
C SER A 790 -10.62 41.78 5.71
N TYR A 791 -9.46 41.34 6.20
CA TYR A 791 -9.03 41.64 7.57
C TYR A 791 -7.76 42.47 7.59
N ASN A 792 -7.71 43.37 8.56
CA ASN A 792 -6.48 44.00 9.02
C ASN A 792 -6.08 43.30 10.31
N ILE A 793 -4.92 42.65 10.30
CA ILE A 793 -4.36 41.91 11.42
C ILE A 793 -3.14 42.68 11.90
N LEU A 794 -3.06 42.96 13.19
CA LEU A 794 -1.84 43.44 13.81
C LEU A 794 -1.13 42.23 14.42
N GLN A 795 0.03 41.86 13.89
CA GLN A 795 0.87 40.82 14.49
C GLN A 795 1.88 41.48 15.42
N ASP A 796 1.80 41.16 16.70
CA ASP A 796 2.73 41.62 17.73
C ASP A 796 3.73 40.50 18.07
N CYS A 797 5.02 40.79 17.85
CA CYS A 797 6.15 39.93 18.17
C CYS A 797 6.90 40.43 19.44
N GLY A 798 6.24 41.24 20.28
CA GLY A 798 6.74 41.77 21.54
C GLY A 798 7.50 43.09 21.36
N ASN A 799 8.65 43.05 20.69
CA ASN A 799 9.48 44.25 20.46
C ASN A 799 9.16 44.98 19.15
N CYS A 800 8.29 44.41 18.34
CA CYS A 800 7.98 44.86 17.00
C CYS A 800 6.58 44.35 16.64
N SER A 801 5.86 45.17 15.90
CA SER A 801 4.57 44.80 15.34
C SER A 801 4.60 45.06 13.84
N ARG A 802 3.88 44.25 13.07
CA ARG A 802 3.60 44.53 11.66
C ARG A 802 2.09 44.54 11.42
N LEU A 803 1.65 45.43 10.55
CA LEU A 803 0.31 45.41 10.01
C LEU A 803 0.24 44.46 8.81
N ILE A 804 -0.82 43.65 8.76
CA ILE A 804 -1.11 42.70 7.70
C ILE A 804 -2.52 42.97 7.18
N HIS A 805 -2.66 43.07 5.87
CA HIS A 805 -3.94 43.11 5.18
C HIS A 805 -4.10 41.83 4.35
N ALA A 806 -5.16 41.07 4.57
CA ALA A 806 -5.44 39.86 3.81
C ALA A 806 -6.84 39.91 3.21
N LYS A 807 -6.96 39.62 1.91
CA LYS A 807 -8.22 39.64 1.18
C LYS A 807 -8.27 38.53 0.12
N ARG A 808 -9.34 37.73 0.15
CA ARG A 808 -9.60 36.72 -0.88
C ARG A 808 -10.01 37.37 -2.19
N ILE A 809 -9.51 36.84 -3.31
CA ILE A 809 -9.88 37.29 -4.65
C ILE A 809 -11.14 36.53 -5.10
N ASN A 810 -12.13 37.28 -5.61
CA ASN A 810 -13.39 36.69 -6.04
C ASN A 810 -13.20 35.80 -7.28
N ASN A 811 -13.93 34.68 -7.34
CA ASN A 811 -13.89 33.69 -8.44
C ASN A 811 -12.52 33.02 -8.65
N THR A 812 -11.63 33.03 -7.64
CA THR A 812 -10.37 32.29 -7.66
C THR A 812 -10.10 31.61 -6.31
N ASN A 813 -9.10 30.72 -6.28
CA ASN A 813 -8.57 30.14 -5.05
C ASN A 813 -7.48 31.03 -4.38
N LEU A 814 -7.28 32.26 -4.84
CA LEU A 814 -6.18 33.10 -4.39
C LEU A 814 -6.54 33.96 -3.15
N LEU A 815 -5.56 34.09 -2.27
CA LEU A 815 -5.52 35.03 -1.16
C LEU A 815 -4.45 36.09 -1.45
N PHE A 816 -4.86 37.35 -1.49
CA PHE A 816 -3.94 38.49 -1.57
C PHE A 816 -3.57 38.95 -0.17
N VAL A 817 -2.28 39.00 0.12
CA VAL A 817 -1.74 39.38 1.43
C VAL A 817 -0.71 40.49 1.25
N VAL A 818 -0.88 41.56 2.02
CA VAL A 818 0.08 42.67 2.10
C VAL A 818 0.52 42.79 3.55
N ALA A 819 1.82 42.81 3.80
CA ALA A 819 2.38 42.91 5.14
C ALA A 819 3.52 43.93 5.17
N GLU A 820 3.65 44.65 6.28
CA GLU A 820 4.86 45.44 6.54
C GLU A 820 6.07 44.51 6.77
N LYS A 821 7.22 44.92 6.26
CA LYS A 821 8.48 44.21 6.49
C LYS A 821 8.85 44.29 7.96
N VAL A 822 9.06 43.12 8.57
CA VAL A 822 9.33 43.02 10.00
C VAL A 822 10.74 43.55 10.31
N PRO A 823 10.90 44.57 11.19
CA PRO A 823 12.21 45.19 11.47
C PRO A 823 13.06 44.40 12.49
N CYS A 824 12.53 43.33 13.06
CA CYS A 824 13.18 42.54 14.11
C CYS A 824 13.61 41.16 13.58
N SER A 825 14.75 40.68 14.07
CA SER A 825 15.44 39.49 13.54
C SER A 825 14.85 38.15 14.00
N THR A 826 14.00 38.13 15.03
CA THR A 826 13.48 36.89 15.64
C THR A 826 12.12 37.13 16.30
N CYS A 827 11.11 36.40 15.87
CA CYS A 827 9.85 36.20 16.59
C CYS A 827 9.82 34.74 17.03
N GLU A 828 9.65 34.44 18.32
CA GLU A 828 9.60 33.05 18.81
C GLU A 828 8.20 32.47 18.53
N ILE A 829 7.96 32.03 17.30
CA ILE A 829 6.71 31.39 16.87
C ILE A 829 7.05 30.04 16.26
N GLU A 830 6.19 29.05 16.52
CA GLU A 830 6.27 27.73 15.91
C GLU A 830 6.18 27.83 14.38
N LYS A 831 7.18 27.28 13.69
CA LYS A 831 7.16 27.17 12.24
C LYS A 831 6.15 26.11 11.83
N LEU A 832 5.11 26.52 11.11
CA LEU A 832 4.18 25.59 10.48
C LEU A 832 4.88 24.92 9.29
N SER A 833 4.86 23.59 9.25
CA SER A 833 5.36 22.79 8.12
C SER A 833 4.20 22.07 7.41
N GLN A 834 4.41 21.78 6.14
CA GLN A 834 3.57 20.88 5.33
C GLN A 834 4.35 19.65 4.84
N GLU A 835 5.60 19.50 5.25
CA GLU A 835 6.41 18.33 4.90
C GLU A 835 5.85 17.06 5.54
N GLU A 836 6.07 15.91 4.87
CA GLU A 836 5.69 14.63 5.44
C GLU A 836 6.64 14.28 6.59
N GLU A 837 6.09 14.03 7.77
CA GLU A 837 6.87 13.68 8.96
C GLU A 837 6.66 12.22 9.36
N GLU A 838 7.72 11.51 9.75
CA GLU A 838 7.57 10.13 10.23
C GLU A 838 6.82 10.10 11.55
N PHE A 839 5.71 9.38 11.60
CA PHE A 839 4.98 9.12 12.83
C PHE A 839 5.78 8.18 13.73
N LYS A 840 6.22 8.69 14.88
CA LYS A 840 6.87 7.90 15.94
C LYS A 840 5.86 7.65 17.06
N GLU A 841 5.41 6.41 17.15
CA GLU A 841 4.48 5.98 18.20
C GLU A 841 5.26 5.79 19.52
N ASP A 842 5.38 6.85 20.31
CA ASP A 842 6.14 6.82 21.58
C ASP A 842 5.42 5.99 22.67
N ASN A 843 4.09 5.98 22.67
CA ASN A 843 3.30 5.18 23.61
C ASN A 843 2.00 4.62 22.98
N PRO A 844 1.94 3.31 22.64
CA PRO A 844 0.76 2.69 22.04
C PRO A 844 -0.48 2.68 22.96
N CYS A 845 -0.30 3.02 24.23
CA CYS A 845 -1.34 3.02 25.24
C CYS A 845 -2.07 4.36 25.42
N GLU A 846 -1.53 5.46 24.89
CA GLU A 846 -2.16 6.79 24.96
C GLU A 846 -3.22 6.98 23.86
N GLU A 847 -3.05 6.31 22.73
CA GLU A 847 -3.97 6.29 21.60
C GLU A 847 -4.79 4.99 21.50
N MET A 848 -5.28 4.45 22.62
CA MET A 848 -6.31 3.41 22.51
C MET A 848 -7.62 4.03 22.03
N ALA A 849 -7.69 4.32 20.73
CA ALA A 849 -8.92 4.66 20.05
C ALA A 849 -9.95 3.56 20.31
N VAL A 850 -11.20 3.97 20.45
CA VAL A 850 -12.33 3.03 20.52
C VAL A 850 -12.23 2.12 19.31
N ALA A 851 -12.19 0.80 19.54
CA ALA A 851 -12.07 -0.17 18.46
C ALA A 851 -13.19 0.07 17.43
N ARG A 852 -12.79 0.31 16.17
CA ARG A 852 -13.73 0.49 15.05
C ARG A 852 -14.68 -0.72 14.96
N TYR A 853 -15.91 -0.49 14.53
CA TYR A 853 -16.89 -1.57 14.35
C TYR A 853 -16.39 -2.60 13.34
N ARG A 854 -16.53 -3.89 13.66
CA ARG A 854 -16.13 -5.03 12.80
C ARG A 854 -17.21 -6.11 12.84
N LYS A 855 -17.36 -6.86 11.75
CA LYS A 855 -18.27 -8.02 11.68
C LYS A 855 -17.49 -9.29 11.34
N GLY A 856 -17.29 -10.14 12.35
CA GLY A 856 -16.62 -11.43 12.16
C GLY A 856 -17.44 -12.44 11.35
N PRO A 857 -16.83 -13.59 11.02
CA PRO A 857 -17.48 -14.66 10.26
C PRO A 857 -18.78 -15.17 10.93
N SER A 858 -19.80 -15.44 10.12
CA SER A 858 -21.11 -15.91 10.62
C SER A 858 -21.09 -17.35 11.13
N THR A 859 -20.17 -18.18 10.61
CA THR A 859 -20.04 -19.59 10.96
C THR A 859 -18.69 -19.86 11.60
N CYS A 860 -18.71 -20.46 12.78
CA CYS A 860 -17.52 -21.03 13.42
C CYS A 860 -17.67 -22.56 13.48
N PHE A 861 -16.59 -23.27 13.18
CA PHE A 861 -16.50 -24.72 13.38
C PHE A 861 -15.61 -25.02 14.58
N ASP A 862 -16.21 -25.08 15.76
CA ASP A 862 -15.55 -25.49 16.99
C ASP A 862 -16.25 -26.69 17.64
N ASN A 863 -15.58 -27.30 18.63
CA ASN A 863 -16.17 -28.22 19.61
C ASN A 863 -17.23 -29.22 19.09
N ASN A 864 -16.80 -30.20 18.30
CA ASN A 864 -17.65 -31.34 17.93
C ASN A 864 -17.46 -32.51 18.94
N ILE A 865 -18.55 -33.09 19.44
CA ILE A 865 -18.56 -34.17 20.45
C ILE A 865 -17.83 -35.43 19.94
N ALA A 866 -17.81 -35.64 18.61
CA ALA A 866 -17.14 -36.77 17.97
C ALA A 866 -15.63 -36.56 17.69
N VAL A 867 -15.05 -35.42 18.09
CA VAL A 867 -13.61 -35.15 17.93
C VAL A 867 -12.82 -36.13 18.79
N ARG A 868 -11.84 -36.82 18.19
CA ARG A 868 -10.95 -37.72 18.92
C ARG A 868 -9.98 -36.92 19.78
N VAL A 869 -9.89 -37.27 21.05
CA VAL A 869 -8.97 -36.68 22.06
C VAL A 869 -7.72 -37.56 22.24
N SER A 870 -7.67 -38.74 21.63
CA SER A 870 -6.73 -39.82 21.96
C SER A 870 -5.37 -39.77 21.26
N ASP A 871 -5.13 -38.88 20.29
CA ASP A 871 -3.88 -38.92 19.52
C ASP A 871 -2.64 -38.47 20.32
N THR A 872 -2.82 -37.77 21.44
CA THR A 872 -1.73 -37.50 22.40
C THR A 872 -1.27 -38.76 23.14
N ILE A 873 -2.05 -39.85 23.10
CA ILE A 873 -1.77 -41.10 23.83
C ILE A 873 -0.93 -42.07 22.98
N SER A 874 -0.93 -41.97 21.65
CA SER A 874 -0.20 -42.94 20.79
C SER A 874 1.32 -42.89 20.96
N THR A 875 1.90 -41.76 21.40
CA THR A 875 3.32 -41.69 21.79
C THR A 875 3.59 -42.32 23.16
N MET A 876 2.55 -42.47 23.99
CA MET A 876 2.63 -43.01 25.35
C MET A 876 2.68 -44.55 25.39
N GLN A 877 2.30 -45.23 24.30
CA GLN A 877 2.35 -46.69 24.19
C GLN A 877 3.70 -47.26 23.71
N LEU A 878 4.65 -46.42 23.32
CA LEU A 878 6.02 -46.83 22.97
C LEU A 878 7.01 -46.81 24.16
N ILE A 879 6.54 -46.45 25.37
CA ILE A 879 7.35 -46.48 26.62
C ILE A 879 6.71 -47.40 27.67
N LYS A 880 6.30 -48.61 27.25
CA LYS A 880 6.09 -49.73 28.17
C LYS A 880 6.74 -50.99 27.66
#